data_AF-A0A7K4H064-F1
#
_entry.id   AF-A0A7K4H064-F1
#
_cell.length_a   1.000
_cell.length_b   1.000
_cell.length_c   1.000
_cell.angle_alpha   90.00
_cell.angle_beta   90.00
_cell.angle_gamma   90.00
#
_symmetry.space_group_name_H-M   'P 1'
#
loop_
_entity.id
_entity.type
_entity.pdbx_description
1 polymer ?
#
loop_
_entity_poly.entity_id
_entity_poly.type
_entity_poly.pdbx_seq_one_letter_code
_entity_poly.pdbx_strand_id
1 'polypeptide(L)'
;MDESLTQEILNFIENKIERFENEKFLEKGENRNLGIIYTPKEVVDYIVSNIFRIRLEEILNYQNETQRDLNLEGILLSLTKNQKIKGNIAKKIKSIRILDPSCGSGRFLMSIAEKLYQIHRILNPELSEFDIKKAIIQNNLYGIEIENSAYYISKLRLIRWLLSTNPEHTIFHNINLKSLKLTTFDQIIEKLSPIFNIFNLDFLLEFNSDKFDIIIGNPPYVENKKIKDIEFKKELTKRYKTAYRLFDLSILFIEKSLELLEDGGYISFILPNKFLSADYGIKVRKLILNESEIREIINISSLPIFQNTATYPIIISLKKTRQSQNQEIEIKILNNMNELIENSRIKTIKFHQDLIKKFPSNVIPISGNIKLITYLFNNFKTFAETCQDLRIIYRPFGFLKYSKYFDNTSDERQSDDDLLLIGTGNIEKYHIKFNKRIKIAGKDIKISYFNYNTNFEQIWSDLNSEKLIFREIAKNLTCCYDPGIFTNVTGLYFIKIASFKTDQLFSLLTILNSNLMDLVFKTLFGTLHMAGGYLRFNGSFIKRLPLPGKFPLFLSQLGKIIHLLSQLKYDLDSKESEFVRNPEIERFNNKYYNQILCYLKFFKRLSNSLVNLLFLDDFYLESNLDYYLLRNLFDLKIEPQKVPYKFLIPRFDINNYNTFSLNELNSILTKIKKLYSRLHNDTSLINQIDDQMKTNFS
;
A
#
# COMPACT_ATOMS: atom_id res chain seq x y z
N MET A 1 -51.19 -21.89 -18.60
CA MET A 1 -50.13 -22.60 -17.86
C MET A 1 -50.32 -22.22 -16.39
N ASP A 2 -50.21 -23.16 -15.44
CA ASP A 2 -50.63 -22.91 -14.03
C ASP A 2 -49.68 -21.91 -13.34
N GLU A 3 -50.14 -20.69 -13.07
CA GLU A 3 -49.41 -19.59 -12.42
C GLU A 3 -48.73 -20.02 -11.10
N SER A 4 -49.35 -21.01 -10.42
CA SER A 4 -48.84 -21.64 -9.19
C SER A 4 -47.45 -22.27 -9.34
N LEU A 5 -47.16 -22.90 -10.48
CA LEU A 5 -45.97 -23.74 -10.62
C LEU A 5 -44.70 -22.95 -10.93
N THR A 6 -44.81 -21.87 -11.71
CA THR A 6 -43.68 -20.96 -11.92
C THR A 6 -43.32 -20.24 -10.61
N GLN A 7 -44.33 -19.86 -9.82
CA GLN A 7 -44.11 -19.24 -8.51
C GLN A 7 -43.42 -20.20 -7.53
N GLU A 8 -43.80 -21.49 -7.52
CA GLU A 8 -43.12 -22.52 -6.72
C GLU A 8 -41.63 -22.66 -7.07
N ILE A 9 -41.29 -22.65 -8.37
CA ILE A 9 -39.88 -22.71 -8.83
C ILE A 9 -39.11 -21.46 -8.39
N LEU A 10 -39.69 -20.28 -8.52
CA LEU A 10 -39.03 -19.03 -8.10
C LEU A 10 -38.80 -19.01 -6.59
N ASN A 11 -39.79 -19.42 -5.79
CA ASN A 11 -39.67 -19.54 -4.34
C ASN A 11 -38.60 -20.58 -3.95
N PHE A 12 -38.55 -21.72 -4.65
CA PHE A 12 -37.52 -22.73 -4.43
C PHE A 12 -36.11 -22.18 -4.70
N ILE A 13 -35.92 -21.48 -5.82
CA ILE A 13 -34.64 -20.85 -6.18
C ILE A 13 -34.23 -19.82 -5.13
N GLU A 14 -35.15 -18.97 -4.70
CA GLU A 14 -34.91 -17.92 -3.70
C GLU A 14 -34.44 -18.52 -2.37
N ASN A 15 -35.15 -19.52 -1.86
CA ASN A 15 -34.75 -20.25 -0.65
C ASN A 15 -33.34 -20.84 -0.74
N LYS A 16 -32.94 -21.34 -1.93
CA LYS A 16 -31.58 -21.89 -2.13
C LYS A 16 -30.51 -20.81 -2.17
N ILE A 17 -30.77 -19.70 -2.84
CA ILE A 17 -29.85 -18.55 -2.88
C ILE A 17 -29.67 -18.00 -1.45
N GLU A 18 -30.75 -17.77 -0.72
CA GLU A 18 -30.70 -17.28 0.66
C GLU A 18 -29.95 -18.23 1.59
N ARG A 19 -30.22 -19.53 1.48
CA ARG A 19 -29.52 -20.54 2.28
C ARG A 19 -28.01 -20.53 2.01
N PHE A 20 -27.60 -20.50 0.74
CA PHE A 20 -26.19 -20.44 0.37
C PHE A 20 -25.52 -19.18 0.90
N GLU A 21 -26.17 -18.02 0.78
CA GLU A 21 -25.65 -16.77 1.31
C GLU A 21 -25.51 -16.84 2.84
N ASN A 22 -26.54 -17.30 3.55
CA ASN A 22 -26.52 -17.45 5.00
C ASN A 22 -25.41 -18.39 5.48
N GLU A 23 -25.25 -19.56 4.84
CA GLU A 23 -24.18 -20.52 5.15
C GLU A 23 -22.79 -19.87 4.95
N LYS A 24 -22.56 -19.17 3.83
CA LYS A 24 -21.28 -18.49 3.56
C LYS A 24 -21.01 -17.28 4.46
N PHE A 25 -22.05 -16.57 4.91
CA PHE A 25 -21.92 -15.48 5.88
C PHE A 25 -21.60 -15.99 7.31
N LEU A 26 -22.05 -17.20 7.66
CA LEU A 26 -21.85 -17.80 8.98
C LEU A 26 -20.51 -18.57 9.11
N GLU A 27 -19.97 -19.13 8.01
CA GLU A 27 -18.65 -19.78 7.94
C GLU A 27 -17.47 -18.79 8.08
N LYS A 28 -17.33 -18.17 9.26
CA LYS A 28 -16.33 -17.11 9.54
C LYS A 28 -14.87 -17.61 9.69
N GLY A 29 -14.63 -18.92 9.64
CA GLY A 29 -13.33 -19.55 9.96
C GLY A 29 -12.49 -20.02 8.76
N GLU A 30 -13.03 -20.91 7.92
CA GLU A 30 -12.24 -21.62 6.89
C GLU A 30 -12.11 -20.86 5.56
N ASN A 31 -13.13 -20.08 5.17
CA ASN A 31 -13.13 -19.28 3.92
C ASN A 31 -12.00 -18.22 3.85
N ARG A 32 -11.40 -17.86 4.99
CA ARG A 32 -10.21 -16.98 5.07
C ARG A 32 -8.96 -17.56 4.43
N ASN A 33 -8.85 -18.89 4.38
CA ASN A 33 -7.70 -19.58 3.75
C ASN A 33 -7.87 -19.72 2.23
N LEU A 34 -9.12 -19.71 1.75
CA LEU A 34 -9.48 -19.80 0.33
C LEU A 34 -9.56 -18.42 -0.35
N GLY A 35 -9.52 -17.32 0.41
CA GLY A 35 -9.56 -15.96 -0.14
C GLY A 35 -10.91 -15.54 -0.71
N ILE A 36 -11.98 -16.26 -0.37
CA ILE A 36 -13.36 -15.99 -0.80
C ILE A 36 -13.85 -14.77 -0.03
N ILE A 37 -14.10 -13.68 -0.76
CA ILE A 37 -14.53 -12.40 -0.18
C ILE A 37 -15.81 -11.96 -0.86
N TYR A 38 -16.86 -11.83 -0.06
CA TYR A 38 -18.15 -11.37 -0.52
C TYR A 38 -18.15 -9.86 -0.76
N THR A 39 -18.58 -9.42 -1.94
CA THR A 39 -18.69 -7.99 -2.30
C THR A 39 -20.13 -7.49 -2.05
N PRO A 40 -20.32 -6.45 -1.21
CA PRO A 40 -21.61 -5.81 -1.00
C PRO A 40 -22.23 -5.32 -2.31
N LYS A 41 -23.57 -5.34 -2.39
CA LYS A 41 -24.30 -5.03 -3.62
C LYS A 41 -23.98 -3.63 -4.13
N GLU A 42 -23.91 -2.66 -3.23
CA GLU A 42 -23.65 -1.25 -3.51
C GLU A 42 -22.29 -1.05 -4.19
N VAL A 43 -21.28 -1.82 -3.76
CA VAL A 43 -19.94 -1.79 -4.34
C VAL A 43 -19.93 -2.43 -5.72
N VAL A 44 -20.63 -3.57 -5.89
CA VAL A 44 -20.78 -4.23 -7.20
C VAL A 44 -21.46 -3.29 -8.19
N ASP A 45 -22.60 -2.72 -7.82
CA ASP A 45 -23.38 -1.81 -8.66
C ASP A 45 -22.60 -0.56 -9.04
N TYR A 46 -21.77 -0.05 -8.13
CA TYR A 46 -20.86 1.04 -8.41
C TYR A 46 -19.78 0.66 -9.44
N ILE A 47 -19.08 -0.47 -9.25
CA ILE A 47 -18.03 -0.93 -10.18
C ILE A 47 -18.61 -1.15 -11.58
N VAL A 48 -19.76 -1.80 -11.67
CA VAL A 48 -20.48 -2.05 -12.94
C VAL A 48 -20.91 -0.72 -13.56
N SER A 49 -21.59 0.15 -12.82
CA SER A 49 -22.03 1.45 -13.35
C SER A 49 -20.86 2.30 -13.82
N ASN A 50 -19.74 2.28 -13.11
CA ASN A 50 -18.55 3.05 -13.48
C ASN A 50 -17.92 2.55 -14.77
N ILE A 51 -17.79 1.24 -14.98
CA ILE A 51 -17.20 0.72 -16.23
C ILE A 51 -18.10 0.97 -17.44
N PHE A 52 -19.42 0.86 -17.28
CA PHE A 52 -20.39 1.23 -18.32
C PHE A 52 -20.32 2.73 -18.64
N ARG A 53 -20.18 3.59 -17.62
CA ARG A 53 -19.96 5.03 -17.80
C ARG A 53 -18.72 5.28 -18.66
N ILE A 54 -17.55 4.76 -18.26
CA ILE A 54 -16.28 4.92 -18.98
C ILE A 54 -16.42 4.45 -20.44
N ARG A 55 -17.04 3.29 -20.66
CA ARG A 55 -17.17 2.71 -22.00
C ARG A 55 -18.14 3.50 -22.89
N LEU A 56 -19.27 3.96 -22.34
CA LEU A 56 -20.25 4.72 -23.11
C LEU A 56 -19.78 6.13 -23.43
N GLU A 57 -19.08 6.81 -22.50
CA GLU A 57 -18.43 8.11 -22.76
C GLU A 57 -17.51 8.04 -23.98
N GLU A 58 -16.69 6.99 -24.05
CA GLU A 58 -15.80 6.76 -25.19
C GLU A 58 -16.57 6.49 -26.49
N ILE A 59 -17.59 5.63 -26.46
CA ILE A 59 -18.39 5.32 -27.66
C ILE A 59 -19.09 6.56 -28.21
N LEU A 60 -19.52 7.45 -27.32
CA LEU A 60 -20.24 8.68 -27.66
C LEU A 60 -19.33 9.81 -28.13
N ASN A 61 -18.01 9.67 -28.00
CA ASN A 61 -17.00 10.68 -28.33
C ASN A 61 -17.36 12.05 -27.70
N TYR A 62 -17.81 12.06 -26.45
CA TYR A 62 -18.11 13.29 -25.69
C TYR A 62 -16.81 14.06 -25.45
N GLN A 63 -16.37 14.83 -26.44
CA GLN A 63 -15.24 15.78 -26.36
C GLN A 63 -15.71 17.25 -26.27
N ASN A 64 -17.02 17.52 -26.18
CA ASN A 64 -17.51 18.89 -26.07
C ASN A 64 -17.38 19.43 -24.64
N GLU A 65 -16.54 20.46 -24.51
CA GLU A 65 -16.04 21.16 -23.31
C GLU A 65 -17.08 21.84 -22.40
N THR A 66 -18.37 21.57 -22.53
CA THR A 66 -19.39 22.23 -21.69
C THR A 66 -20.53 21.30 -21.32
N GLN A 67 -20.25 20.22 -20.56
CA GLN A 67 -21.21 19.65 -19.59
C GLN A 67 -20.57 18.53 -18.74
N ARG A 68 -20.34 18.87 -17.45
CA ARG A 68 -20.31 18.08 -16.19
C ARG A 68 -20.07 16.58 -16.24
N ASP A 69 -19.33 16.08 -15.24
CA ASP A 69 -19.28 14.68 -14.78
C ASP A 69 -20.67 14.01 -14.78
N LEU A 70 -21.10 13.47 -15.91
CA LEU A 70 -22.36 12.76 -16.00
C LEU A 70 -22.14 11.37 -15.39
N ASN A 71 -22.94 11.04 -14.39
CA ASN A 71 -23.09 9.65 -13.99
C ASN A 71 -23.74 8.87 -15.15
N LEU A 72 -23.76 7.54 -15.04
CA LEU A 72 -24.33 6.68 -16.07
C LEU A 72 -25.78 7.07 -16.42
N GLU A 73 -26.59 7.49 -15.46
CA GLU A 73 -27.97 7.93 -15.70
C GLU A 73 -28.06 9.14 -16.64
N GLY A 74 -27.17 10.13 -16.47
CA GLY A 74 -27.06 11.27 -17.38
C GLY A 74 -26.72 10.88 -18.81
N ILE A 75 -25.87 9.87 -18.98
CA ILE A 75 -25.53 9.31 -20.30
C ILE A 75 -26.76 8.60 -20.89
N LEU A 76 -27.45 7.77 -20.11
CA LEU A 76 -28.66 7.06 -20.54
C LEU A 76 -29.77 8.04 -20.98
N LEU A 77 -29.96 9.14 -20.24
CA LEU A 77 -30.90 10.20 -20.64
C LEU A 77 -30.51 10.82 -21.98
N SER A 78 -29.23 11.02 -22.24
CA SER A 78 -28.76 11.58 -23.51
C SER A 78 -29.01 10.62 -24.69
N LEU A 79 -28.90 9.30 -24.46
CA LEU A 79 -29.24 8.29 -25.46
C LEU A 79 -30.69 8.37 -25.90
N THR A 80 -31.62 8.75 -25.01
CA THR A 80 -33.05 8.85 -25.37
C THR A 80 -33.32 9.91 -26.45
N LYS A 81 -32.48 10.96 -26.54
CA LYS A 81 -32.70 12.17 -27.34
C LYS A 81 -32.10 12.14 -28.75
N ASN A 82 -31.14 11.26 -29.07
CA ASN A 82 -30.41 11.29 -30.35
C ASN A 82 -30.48 9.96 -31.12
N GLN A 83 -31.29 9.94 -32.19
CA GLN A 83 -31.64 8.73 -32.93
C GLN A 83 -30.46 8.11 -33.73
N LYS A 84 -29.53 8.92 -34.22
CA LYS A 84 -28.33 8.45 -34.96
C LYS A 84 -27.32 7.77 -34.03
N ILE A 85 -27.21 8.28 -32.81
CA ILE A 85 -26.37 7.70 -31.75
C ILE A 85 -26.93 6.33 -31.29
N LYS A 86 -28.26 6.18 -31.21
CA LYS A 86 -28.91 4.92 -30.79
C LYS A 86 -28.52 3.73 -31.67
N GLY A 87 -28.51 3.87 -33.00
CA GLY A 87 -28.24 2.75 -33.92
C GLY A 87 -26.82 2.17 -33.78
N ASN A 88 -25.80 3.04 -33.69
CA ASN A 88 -24.41 2.62 -33.50
C ASN A 88 -24.19 1.94 -32.14
N ILE A 89 -24.83 2.46 -31.09
CA ILE A 89 -24.72 1.91 -29.74
C ILE A 89 -25.47 0.59 -29.61
N ALA A 90 -26.66 0.48 -30.20
CA ALA A 90 -27.43 -0.77 -30.19
C ALA A 90 -26.64 -1.94 -30.76
N LYS A 91 -25.91 -1.74 -31.87
CA LYS A 91 -25.06 -2.79 -32.46
C LYS A 91 -23.91 -3.19 -31.54
N LYS A 92 -23.21 -2.21 -30.95
CA LYS A 92 -22.08 -2.46 -30.02
C LYS A 92 -22.55 -3.16 -28.74
N ILE A 93 -23.62 -2.67 -28.12
CA ILE A 93 -24.17 -3.25 -26.88
C ILE A 93 -24.72 -4.67 -27.13
N LYS A 94 -25.40 -4.91 -28.25
CA LYS A 94 -25.91 -6.25 -28.58
C LYS A 94 -24.80 -7.31 -28.67
N SER A 95 -23.59 -6.94 -29.06
CA SER A 95 -22.46 -7.86 -29.28
C SER A 95 -21.39 -7.82 -28.19
N ILE A 96 -21.54 -6.96 -27.16
CA ILE A 96 -20.52 -6.78 -26.14
C ILE A 96 -20.33 -8.06 -25.31
N ARG A 97 -19.11 -8.54 -25.16
CA ARG A 97 -18.81 -9.74 -24.35
C ARG A 97 -18.18 -9.31 -23.03
N ILE A 98 -18.83 -9.68 -21.93
CA ILE A 98 -18.45 -9.28 -20.57
C ILE A 98 -18.20 -10.54 -19.73
N LEU A 99 -16.98 -10.65 -19.20
CA LEU A 99 -16.54 -11.78 -18.39
C LEU A 99 -16.35 -11.40 -16.93
N ASP A 100 -16.89 -12.22 -16.03
CA ASP A 100 -16.43 -12.31 -14.63
C ASP A 100 -15.56 -13.55 -14.44
N PRO A 101 -14.24 -13.40 -14.21
CA PRO A 101 -13.30 -14.52 -14.17
C PRO A 101 -13.35 -15.33 -12.87
N SER A 102 -14.11 -14.87 -11.86
CA SER A 102 -14.28 -15.56 -10.57
C SER A 102 -15.65 -15.20 -10.00
N CYS A 103 -16.71 -15.64 -10.68
CA CYS A 103 -18.01 -15.03 -10.55
C CYS A 103 -18.76 -15.33 -9.25
N GLY A 104 -18.28 -16.28 -8.45
CA GLY A 104 -18.91 -16.69 -7.21
C GLY A 104 -20.39 -17.00 -7.41
N SER A 105 -21.24 -16.44 -6.55
CA SER A 105 -22.70 -16.56 -6.63
C SER A 105 -23.37 -15.70 -7.71
N GLY A 106 -22.60 -15.08 -8.61
CA GLY A 106 -23.07 -14.35 -9.80
C GLY A 106 -23.51 -12.91 -9.55
N ARG A 107 -22.96 -12.21 -8.55
CA ARG A 107 -23.38 -10.84 -8.20
C ARG A 107 -23.02 -9.81 -9.27
N PHE A 108 -21.79 -9.84 -9.78
CA PHE A 108 -21.40 -8.97 -10.89
C PHE A 108 -22.20 -9.32 -12.15
N LEU A 109 -22.34 -10.61 -12.49
CA LEU A 109 -23.16 -11.06 -13.61
C LEU A 109 -24.59 -10.49 -13.55
N MET A 110 -25.20 -10.54 -12.37
CA MET A 110 -26.54 -10.01 -12.13
C MET A 110 -26.60 -8.49 -12.33
N SER A 111 -25.67 -7.74 -11.74
CA SER A 111 -25.63 -6.27 -11.86
C SER A 111 -25.35 -5.82 -13.31
N ILE A 112 -24.48 -6.53 -14.02
CA ILE A 112 -24.22 -6.33 -15.46
C ILE A 112 -25.50 -6.59 -16.26
N ALA A 113 -26.21 -7.68 -15.95
CA ALA A 113 -27.45 -8.05 -16.63
C ALA A 113 -28.53 -6.97 -16.48
N GLU A 114 -28.73 -6.46 -15.25
CA GLU A 114 -29.64 -5.35 -14.98
C GLU A 114 -29.25 -4.09 -15.76
N LYS A 115 -27.95 -3.77 -15.83
CA LYS A 115 -27.50 -2.56 -16.54
C LYS A 115 -27.65 -2.67 -18.05
N LEU A 116 -27.31 -3.82 -18.63
CA LEU A 116 -27.56 -4.09 -20.04
C LEU A 116 -29.05 -4.06 -20.36
N TYR A 117 -29.89 -4.58 -19.48
CA TYR A 117 -31.34 -4.53 -19.65
C TYR A 117 -31.86 -3.10 -19.69
N GLN A 118 -31.45 -2.23 -18.76
CA GLN A 118 -31.79 -0.80 -18.76
C GLN A 118 -31.41 -0.13 -20.09
N ILE A 119 -30.19 -0.41 -20.57
CA ILE A 119 -29.71 0.12 -21.86
C ILE A 119 -30.55 -0.42 -23.03
N HIS A 120 -30.81 -1.73 -23.08
CA HIS A 120 -31.59 -2.35 -24.15
C HIS A 120 -33.03 -1.87 -24.19
N ARG A 121 -33.68 -1.63 -23.04
CA ARG A 121 -35.04 -1.07 -22.98
C ARG A 121 -35.14 0.33 -23.57
N ILE A 122 -34.09 1.14 -23.44
CA ILE A 122 -34.02 2.47 -24.07
C ILE A 122 -33.79 2.34 -25.59
N LEU A 123 -32.98 1.37 -26.01
CA LEU A 123 -32.56 1.21 -27.40
C LEU A 123 -33.56 0.43 -28.26
N ASN A 124 -34.32 -0.51 -27.67
CA ASN A 124 -35.24 -1.44 -28.34
C ASN A 124 -36.55 -1.55 -27.54
N PRO A 125 -37.32 -0.46 -27.37
CA PRO A 125 -38.54 -0.45 -26.55
C PRO A 125 -39.62 -1.44 -27.01
N GLU A 126 -39.59 -1.85 -28.27
CA GLU A 126 -40.51 -2.78 -28.91
C GLU A 126 -40.26 -4.26 -28.56
N LEU A 127 -39.05 -4.61 -28.10
CA LEU A 127 -38.73 -6.00 -27.75
C LEU A 127 -39.35 -6.37 -26.41
N SER A 128 -39.79 -7.63 -26.30
CA SER A 128 -40.28 -8.17 -25.04
C SER A 128 -39.15 -8.18 -24.00
N GLU A 129 -39.48 -7.93 -22.73
CA GLU A 129 -38.51 -7.98 -21.64
C GLU A 129 -37.80 -9.34 -21.58
N PHE A 130 -38.55 -10.42 -21.78
CA PHE A 130 -38.02 -11.77 -21.79
C PHE A 130 -36.98 -11.98 -22.90
N ASP A 131 -37.25 -11.52 -24.12
CA ASP A 131 -36.31 -11.67 -25.24
C ASP A 131 -35.02 -10.86 -25.00
N ILE A 132 -35.14 -9.66 -24.43
CA ILE A 132 -33.98 -8.85 -24.04
C ILE A 132 -33.14 -9.59 -22.99
N LYS A 133 -33.76 -10.03 -21.89
CA LYS A 133 -33.05 -10.75 -20.80
C LYS A 133 -32.39 -12.02 -21.32
N LYS A 134 -33.10 -12.79 -22.13
CA LYS A 134 -32.58 -14.00 -22.78
C LYS A 134 -31.37 -13.67 -23.64
N ALA A 135 -31.47 -12.68 -24.53
CA ALA A 135 -30.36 -12.27 -25.38
C ALA A 135 -29.12 -11.83 -24.57
N ILE A 136 -29.33 -11.12 -23.45
CA ILE A 136 -28.25 -10.68 -22.56
C ILE A 136 -27.50 -11.88 -21.96
N ILE A 137 -28.23 -12.84 -21.39
CA ILE A 137 -27.63 -14.04 -20.79
C ILE A 137 -26.83 -14.84 -21.84
N GLN A 138 -27.36 -14.94 -23.06
CA GLN A 138 -26.78 -15.78 -24.10
C GLN A 138 -25.57 -15.17 -24.79
N ASN A 139 -25.59 -13.86 -25.05
CA ASN A 139 -24.62 -13.23 -25.93
C ASN A 139 -23.60 -12.37 -25.17
N ASN A 140 -23.97 -11.84 -24.00
CA ASN A 140 -23.18 -10.82 -23.31
C ASN A 140 -22.49 -11.32 -22.04
N LEU A 141 -23.10 -12.25 -21.30
CA LEU A 141 -22.60 -12.66 -19.99
C LEU A 141 -21.74 -13.93 -20.06
N TYR A 142 -20.57 -13.85 -19.44
CA TYR A 142 -19.63 -14.97 -19.28
C TYR A 142 -19.12 -15.01 -17.84
N GLY A 143 -19.00 -16.19 -17.26
CA GLY A 143 -18.57 -16.34 -15.87
C GLY A 143 -17.76 -17.62 -15.64
N ILE A 144 -16.69 -17.52 -14.87
CA ILE A 144 -15.87 -18.68 -14.47
C ILE A 144 -15.90 -18.78 -12.95
N GLU A 145 -16.13 -19.99 -12.45
CA GLU A 145 -16.14 -20.26 -11.02
C GLU A 145 -15.56 -21.65 -10.74
N ILE A 146 -14.66 -21.76 -9.77
CA ILE A 146 -14.00 -23.02 -9.44
C ILE A 146 -14.84 -23.84 -8.44
N GLU A 147 -15.59 -23.18 -7.55
CA GLU A 147 -16.42 -23.83 -6.54
C GLU A 147 -17.80 -24.19 -7.10
N ASN A 148 -18.10 -25.50 -7.10
CA ASN A 148 -19.27 -26.03 -7.77
C ASN A 148 -20.60 -25.46 -7.23
N SER A 149 -20.72 -25.27 -5.92
CA SER A 149 -21.94 -24.74 -5.31
C SER A 149 -22.19 -23.29 -5.75
N ALA A 150 -21.18 -22.42 -5.68
CA ALA A 150 -21.25 -21.04 -6.13
C ALA A 150 -21.58 -20.94 -7.63
N TYR A 151 -20.96 -21.80 -8.45
CA TYR A 151 -21.26 -21.95 -9.87
C TYR A 151 -22.76 -22.20 -10.12
N TYR A 152 -23.37 -23.17 -9.43
CA TYR A 152 -24.81 -23.42 -9.58
C TYR A 152 -25.67 -22.25 -9.11
N ILE A 153 -25.33 -21.62 -7.99
CA ILE A 153 -26.05 -20.46 -7.46
C ILE A 153 -26.03 -19.28 -8.45
N SER A 154 -24.92 -19.05 -9.13
CA SER A 154 -24.82 -18.00 -10.16
C SER A 154 -25.82 -18.21 -11.31
N LYS A 155 -25.96 -19.47 -11.77
CA LYS A 155 -26.92 -19.84 -12.81
C LYS A 155 -28.37 -19.66 -12.35
N LEU A 156 -28.68 -20.12 -11.13
CA LEU A 156 -30.02 -19.98 -10.57
C LEU A 156 -30.44 -18.51 -10.41
N ARG A 157 -29.51 -17.63 -10.02
CA ARG A 157 -29.77 -16.19 -9.90
C ARG A 157 -30.18 -15.58 -11.25
N LEU A 158 -29.48 -15.93 -12.33
CA LEU A 158 -29.82 -15.49 -13.69
C LEU A 158 -31.13 -16.10 -14.19
N ILE A 159 -31.41 -17.37 -13.88
CA ILE A 159 -32.70 -18.02 -14.21
C ILE A 159 -33.86 -17.28 -13.52
N ARG A 160 -33.74 -16.99 -12.22
CA ARG A 160 -34.76 -16.23 -11.48
C ARG A 160 -34.98 -14.85 -12.12
N TRP A 161 -33.91 -14.17 -12.50
CA TRP A 161 -34.03 -12.87 -13.17
C TRP A 161 -34.71 -12.94 -14.53
N LEU A 162 -34.40 -13.96 -15.33
CA LEU A 162 -35.03 -14.21 -16.63
C LEU A 162 -36.55 -14.41 -16.49
N LEU A 163 -36.98 -15.15 -15.46
CA LEU A 163 -38.37 -15.55 -15.25
C LEU A 163 -39.22 -14.54 -14.47
N SER A 164 -38.61 -13.52 -13.86
CA SER A 164 -39.29 -12.63 -12.90
C SER A 164 -40.44 -11.78 -13.47
N THR A 165 -40.59 -11.70 -14.79
CA THR A 165 -41.52 -10.76 -15.44
C THR A 165 -42.47 -11.37 -16.46
N ASN A 166 -42.33 -12.66 -16.77
CA ASN A 166 -43.29 -13.36 -17.61
C ASN A 166 -43.29 -14.87 -17.31
N PRO A 167 -43.97 -15.30 -16.22
CA PRO A 167 -43.98 -16.70 -15.80
C PRO A 167 -44.68 -17.65 -16.78
N GLU A 168 -45.42 -17.11 -17.75
CA GLU A 168 -46.18 -17.86 -18.77
C GLU A 168 -45.38 -18.22 -20.03
N HIS A 169 -44.12 -17.77 -20.15
CA HIS A 169 -43.34 -18.00 -21.37
C HIS A 169 -43.09 -19.50 -21.61
N THR A 170 -43.27 -19.91 -22.87
CA THR A 170 -43.30 -21.29 -23.39
C THR A 170 -42.05 -22.15 -23.18
N ILE A 171 -41.02 -21.70 -22.43
CA ILE A 171 -39.93 -22.60 -22.03
C ILE A 171 -40.47 -23.78 -21.22
N PHE A 172 -41.50 -23.56 -20.41
CA PHE A 172 -42.12 -24.61 -19.61
C PHE A 172 -43.14 -25.47 -20.37
N HIS A 173 -43.56 -25.10 -21.60
CA HIS A 173 -44.50 -25.93 -22.36
C HIS A 173 -43.91 -27.29 -22.77
N ASN A 174 -42.58 -27.36 -22.97
CA ASN A 174 -41.87 -28.61 -23.25
C ASN A 174 -41.22 -29.23 -22.00
N ILE A 175 -41.37 -28.61 -20.83
CA ILE A 175 -40.86 -29.12 -19.56
C ILE A 175 -42.07 -29.58 -18.76
N ASN A 176 -42.34 -30.88 -18.73
CA ASN A 176 -43.40 -31.43 -17.89
C ASN A 176 -43.01 -31.32 -16.40
N LEU A 177 -43.30 -30.16 -15.82
CA LEU A 177 -43.02 -29.81 -14.43
C LEU A 177 -43.85 -30.64 -13.43
N LYS A 178 -45.03 -31.14 -13.82
CA LYS A 178 -45.85 -32.06 -12.99
C LYS A 178 -45.21 -33.45 -12.84
N SER A 179 -44.30 -33.83 -13.74
CA SER A 179 -43.51 -35.07 -13.66
C SER A 179 -42.13 -34.90 -13.01
N LEU A 180 -41.74 -33.66 -12.73
CA LEU A 180 -40.45 -33.33 -12.15
C LEU A 180 -40.54 -33.51 -10.63
N LYS A 181 -40.12 -34.69 -10.16
CA LYS A 181 -39.63 -34.83 -8.79
C LYS A 181 -38.31 -34.05 -8.68
N LEU A 182 -38.41 -32.73 -8.50
CA LEU A 182 -37.28 -31.82 -8.34
C LEU A 182 -36.47 -32.21 -7.09
N THR A 183 -35.47 -33.05 -7.28
CA THR A 183 -34.58 -33.51 -6.20
C THR A 183 -33.20 -32.86 -6.28
N THR A 184 -32.76 -32.38 -7.46
CA THR A 184 -31.39 -31.84 -7.67
C THR A 184 -31.33 -30.64 -8.63
N PHE A 185 -30.30 -29.81 -8.47
CA PHE A 185 -30.05 -28.57 -9.23
C PHE A 185 -29.81 -28.80 -10.73
N ASP A 186 -29.16 -29.91 -11.06
CA ASP A 186 -28.69 -30.23 -12.41
C ASP A 186 -29.82 -30.31 -13.43
N GLN A 187 -31.00 -30.84 -13.04
CA GLN A 187 -32.11 -31.04 -13.97
C GLN A 187 -32.77 -29.73 -14.42
N ILE A 188 -32.85 -28.73 -13.55
CA ILE A 188 -33.36 -27.40 -13.91
C ILE A 188 -32.35 -26.71 -14.84
N ILE A 189 -31.08 -26.78 -14.48
CA ILE A 189 -30.00 -26.13 -15.21
C ILE A 189 -29.83 -26.79 -16.58
N GLU A 190 -29.83 -28.11 -16.70
CA GLU A 190 -29.73 -28.79 -18.00
C GLU A 190 -30.83 -28.36 -18.98
N LYS A 191 -32.06 -28.16 -18.49
CA LYS A 191 -33.20 -27.75 -19.32
C LYS A 191 -33.25 -26.25 -19.63
N LEU A 192 -32.85 -25.39 -18.69
CA LEU A 192 -32.96 -23.92 -18.81
C LEU A 192 -31.64 -23.22 -19.18
N SER A 193 -30.50 -23.86 -18.93
CA SER A 193 -29.14 -23.34 -19.05
C SER A 193 -28.33 -23.78 -20.29
N PRO A 194 -28.84 -24.45 -21.34
CA PRO A 194 -27.98 -24.88 -22.46
C PRO A 194 -27.35 -23.71 -23.25
N ILE A 195 -27.64 -22.45 -22.88
CA ILE A 195 -27.20 -21.24 -23.56
C ILE A 195 -26.57 -20.24 -22.58
N PHE A 196 -26.09 -20.71 -21.42
CA PHE A 196 -25.41 -19.86 -20.43
C PHE A 196 -23.90 -20.05 -20.55
N ASN A 197 -23.15 -18.98 -20.79
CA ASN A 197 -21.68 -19.05 -20.87
C ASN A 197 -21.03 -18.97 -19.48
N ILE A 198 -21.56 -19.74 -18.52
CA ILE A 198 -21.02 -19.85 -17.16
C ILE A 198 -20.42 -21.24 -17.01
N PHE A 199 -19.16 -21.31 -16.59
CA PHE A 199 -18.37 -22.54 -16.57
C PHE A 199 -17.79 -22.82 -15.18
N ASN A 200 -17.80 -24.10 -14.78
CA ASN A 200 -17.13 -24.55 -13.57
C ASN A 200 -15.69 -25.01 -13.91
N LEU A 201 -14.73 -24.08 -13.86
CA LEU A 201 -13.35 -24.27 -14.31
C LEU A 201 -12.38 -23.42 -13.47
N ASP A 202 -11.09 -23.77 -13.49
CA ASP A 202 -10.04 -22.87 -13.03
C ASP A 202 -9.71 -21.79 -14.10
N PHE A 203 -9.94 -20.52 -13.77
CA PHE A 203 -9.69 -19.41 -14.70
C PHE A 203 -8.21 -19.28 -15.12
N LEU A 204 -7.28 -19.55 -14.22
CA LEU A 204 -5.85 -19.37 -14.46
C LEU A 204 -5.26 -20.58 -15.21
N LEU A 205 -5.72 -21.79 -14.92
CA LEU A 205 -5.14 -23.00 -15.48
C LEU A 205 -5.93 -23.57 -16.67
N GLU A 206 -7.24 -23.51 -16.65
CA GLU A 206 -8.10 -24.28 -17.57
C GLU A 206 -8.81 -23.39 -18.61
N PHE A 207 -9.14 -22.14 -18.25
CA PHE A 207 -9.92 -21.29 -19.13
C PHE A 207 -9.11 -20.63 -20.26
N ASN A 208 -9.55 -20.88 -21.49
CA ASN A 208 -9.16 -20.15 -22.69
C ASN A 208 -10.41 -19.92 -23.55
N SER A 209 -10.48 -18.76 -24.20
CA SER A 209 -11.59 -18.36 -25.06
C SER A 209 -11.10 -17.31 -26.05
N ASP A 210 -11.90 -17.04 -27.07
CA ASP A 210 -11.87 -15.78 -27.80
C ASP A 210 -11.98 -14.58 -26.85
N LYS A 211 -11.62 -13.40 -27.35
CA LYS A 211 -11.44 -12.19 -26.55
C LYS A 211 -12.75 -11.57 -26.03
N PHE A 212 -12.61 -10.77 -24.98
CA PHE A 212 -13.70 -10.04 -24.31
C PHE A 212 -13.55 -8.52 -24.44
N ASP A 213 -14.67 -7.81 -24.49
CA ASP A 213 -14.70 -6.34 -24.46
C ASP A 213 -14.48 -5.80 -23.05
N ILE A 214 -15.05 -6.48 -22.05
CA ILE A 214 -14.96 -6.09 -20.64
C ILE A 214 -14.69 -7.33 -19.79
N ILE A 215 -13.73 -7.24 -18.87
CA ILE A 215 -13.52 -8.22 -17.81
C ILE A 215 -13.66 -7.52 -16.46
N ILE A 216 -14.55 -7.99 -15.61
CA ILE A 216 -14.97 -7.29 -14.39
C ILE A 216 -15.23 -8.29 -13.26
N GLY A 217 -14.84 -7.97 -12.03
CA GLY A 217 -15.10 -8.87 -10.91
C GLY A 217 -14.24 -8.63 -9.67
N ASN A 218 -14.25 -9.62 -8.78
CA ASN A 218 -13.47 -9.65 -7.54
C ASN A 218 -12.58 -10.90 -7.51
N PRO A 219 -11.35 -10.84 -8.05
CA PRO A 219 -10.42 -11.97 -7.99
C PRO A 219 -10.11 -12.42 -6.54
N PRO A 220 -9.74 -13.69 -6.30
CA PRO A 220 -9.45 -14.20 -4.96
C PRO A 220 -8.15 -13.61 -4.35
N TYR A 221 -8.19 -13.24 -3.06
CA TYR A 221 -7.06 -12.60 -2.35
C TYR A 221 -6.26 -13.63 -1.55
N VAL A 222 -5.35 -14.34 -2.22
CA VAL A 222 -4.56 -15.42 -1.61
C VAL A 222 -3.06 -15.18 -1.81
N GLU A 223 -2.37 -14.87 -0.72
CA GLU A 223 -0.90 -14.82 -0.72
C GLU A 223 -0.33 -16.22 -1.02
N ASN A 224 0.66 -16.32 -1.92
CA ASN A 224 1.20 -17.59 -2.40
C ASN A 224 1.82 -18.50 -1.31
N LYS A 225 2.09 -17.96 -0.11
CA LYS A 225 2.58 -18.72 1.06
C LYS A 225 1.47 -19.50 1.77
N LYS A 226 0.21 -19.14 1.53
CA LYS A 226 -0.98 -19.82 2.05
C LYS A 226 -1.45 -20.95 1.13
N ILE A 227 -1.01 -20.95 -0.13
CA ILE A 227 -1.28 -22.01 -1.10
C ILE A 227 -0.50 -23.26 -0.66
N LYS A 228 -1.21 -24.30 -0.23
CA LYS A 228 -0.64 -25.58 0.21
C LYS A 228 -0.29 -26.50 -0.96
N ASP A 229 -1.03 -26.41 -2.06
CA ASP A 229 -0.78 -27.19 -3.26
C ASP A 229 0.49 -26.69 -3.96
N ILE A 230 1.53 -27.54 -3.94
CA ILE A 230 2.86 -27.25 -4.46
C ILE A 230 2.86 -27.29 -5.99
N GLU A 231 2.15 -28.25 -6.60
CA GLU A 231 2.14 -28.40 -8.06
C GLU A 231 1.33 -27.27 -8.70
N PHE A 232 0.17 -26.93 -8.14
CA PHE A 232 -0.59 -25.74 -8.55
C PHE A 232 0.29 -24.48 -8.51
N LYS A 233 1.04 -24.27 -7.42
CA LYS A 233 1.93 -23.12 -7.29
C LYS A 233 3.09 -23.12 -8.32
N LYS A 234 3.64 -24.30 -8.64
CA LYS A 234 4.69 -24.43 -9.67
C LYS A 234 4.14 -24.09 -11.05
N GLU A 235 2.96 -24.61 -11.40
CA GLU A 235 2.32 -24.32 -12.69
C GLU A 235 1.99 -22.83 -12.84
N LEU A 236 1.47 -22.18 -11.80
CA LEU A 236 1.27 -20.72 -11.81
C LEU A 236 2.58 -19.95 -12.04
N THR A 237 3.66 -20.35 -11.37
CA THR A 237 4.97 -19.67 -11.49
C THR A 237 5.60 -19.87 -12.86
N LYS A 238 5.34 -21.01 -13.50
CA LYS A 238 5.79 -21.32 -14.86
C LYS A 238 4.99 -20.56 -15.91
N ARG A 239 3.68 -20.45 -15.72
CA ARG A 239 2.75 -19.84 -16.69
C ARG A 239 2.79 -18.31 -16.69
N TYR A 240 2.89 -17.70 -15.51
CA TYR A 240 2.70 -16.26 -15.36
C TYR A 240 3.98 -15.52 -15.03
N LYS A 241 4.30 -14.48 -15.81
CA LYS A 241 5.49 -13.66 -15.57
C LYS A 241 5.35 -12.87 -14.28
N THR A 242 4.13 -12.46 -13.92
CA THR A 242 3.84 -11.66 -12.73
C THR A 242 3.82 -12.48 -11.43
N ALA A 243 3.87 -13.82 -11.50
CA ALA A 243 4.11 -14.69 -10.35
C ALA A 243 5.54 -14.49 -9.80
N TYR A 244 5.74 -13.41 -9.05
CA TYR A 244 7.05 -12.94 -8.59
C TYR A 244 7.11 -12.77 -7.08
N ARG A 245 8.13 -13.38 -6.45
CA ARG A 245 8.33 -13.38 -5.00
C ARG A 245 7.09 -13.89 -4.25
N LEU A 246 6.66 -13.21 -3.19
CA LEU A 246 5.47 -13.52 -2.41
C LEU A 246 4.23 -12.88 -3.06
N PHE A 247 3.91 -13.32 -4.28
CA PHE A 247 2.78 -12.79 -5.05
C PHE A 247 1.44 -13.13 -4.40
N ASP A 248 0.43 -12.33 -4.73
CA ASP A 248 -0.97 -12.59 -4.41
C ASP A 248 -1.67 -13.14 -5.66
N LEU A 249 -2.57 -14.11 -5.51
CA LEU A 249 -3.24 -14.75 -6.64
C LEU A 249 -4.00 -13.74 -7.52
N SER A 250 -4.56 -12.69 -6.92
CA SER A 250 -5.33 -11.66 -7.60
C SER A 250 -4.55 -10.91 -8.70
N ILE A 251 -3.22 -10.81 -8.61
CA ILE A 251 -2.43 -10.14 -9.66
C ILE A 251 -2.25 -11.00 -10.91
N LEU A 252 -2.38 -12.33 -10.80
CA LEU A 252 -2.33 -13.24 -11.96
C LEU A 252 -3.61 -13.13 -12.79
N PHE A 253 -4.74 -12.82 -12.14
CA PHE A 253 -5.98 -12.51 -12.84
C PHE A 253 -5.82 -11.28 -13.73
N ILE A 254 -5.07 -10.25 -13.31
CA ILE A 254 -4.77 -9.10 -14.17
C ILE A 254 -4.02 -9.53 -15.44
N GLU A 255 -2.95 -10.33 -15.30
CA GLU A 255 -2.16 -10.81 -16.44
C GLU A 255 -3.02 -11.64 -17.41
N LYS A 256 -3.73 -12.64 -16.89
CA LYS A 256 -4.62 -13.49 -17.70
C LYS A 256 -5.77 -12.70 -18.34
N SER A 257 -6.34 -11.72 -17.64
CA SER A 257 -7.40 -10.88 -18.19
C SER A 257 -6.89 -9.97 -19.30
N LEU A 258 -5.69 -9.37 -19.17
CA LEU A 258 -5.09 -8.61 -20.27
C LEU A 258 -4.84 -9.49 -21.50
N GLU A 259 -4.46 -10.75 -21.32
CA GLU A 259 -4.34 -11.72 -22.41
C GLU A 259 -5.68 -11.98 -23.10
N LEU A 260 -6.77 -12.09 -22.36
CA LEU A 260 -8.11 -12.40 -22.89
C LEU A 260 -8.90 -11.17 -23.35
N LEU A 261 -8.38 -9.96 -23.16
CA LEU A 261 -9.09 -8.74 -23.56
C LEU A 261 -8.83 -8.37 -25.02
N GLU A 262 -9.86 -7.86 -25.69
CA GLU A 262 -9.73 -7.19 -26.98
C GLU A 262 -8.86 -5.93 -26.87
N ASP A 263 -8.22 -5.53 -27.97
CA ASP A 263 -7.52 -4.25 -28.02
C ASP A 263 -8.55 -3.11 -27.85
N GLY A 264 -8.32 -2.21 -26.89
CA GLY A 264 -9.28 -1.19 -26.48
C GLY A 264 -10.38 -1.67 -25.52
N GLY A 265 -10.39 -2.95 -25.14
CA GLY A 265 -11.26 -3.48 -24.09
C GLY A 265 -10.85 -3.02 -22.69
N TYR A 266 -11.67 -3.35 -21.69
CA TYR A 266 -11.54 -2.84 -20.33
C TYR A 266 -11.47 -3.92 -19.25
N ILE A 267 -10.64 -3.69 -18.23
CA ILE A 267 -10.67 -4.45 -16.98
C ILE A 267 -11.22 -3.54 -15.88
N SER A 268 -12.09 -4.06 -15.01
CA SER A 268 -12.50 -3.38 -13.77
C SER A 268 -12.51 -4.36 -12.61
N PHE A 269 -11.50 -4.29 -11.75
CA PHE A 269 -11.37 -5.21 -10.61
C PHE A 269 -11.35 -4.49 -9.27
N ILE A 270 -11.93 -5.14 -8.27
CA ILE A 270 -11.68 -4.84 -6.87
C ILE A 270 -10.53 -5.72 -6.36
N LEU A 271 -9.46 -5.10 -5.85
CA LEU A 271 -8.19 -5.76 -5.52
C LEU A 271 -7.58 -5.20 -4.23
N PRO A 272 -6.69 -5.94 -3.53
CA PRO A 272 -5.88 -5.38 -2.46
C PRO A 272 -4.88 -4.33 -3.00
N ASN A 273 -4.77 -3.18 -2.37
CA ASN A 273 -3.88 -2.10 -2.82
C ASN A 273 -2.37 -2.38 -2.69
N LYS A 274 -1.98 -3.49 -2.03
CA LYS A 274 -0.57 -3.79 -1.72
C LYS A 274 0.30 -3.91 -2.97
N PHE A 275 -0.23 -4.43 -4.08
CA PHE A 275 0.54 -4.60 -5.31
C PHE A 275 0.97 -3.26 -5.94
N LEU A 276 0.35 -2.14 -5.56
CA LEU A 276 0.74 -0.81 -6.02
C LEU A 276 2.14 -0.38 -5.54
N SER A 277 2.60 -0.96 -4.42
CA SER A 277 3.86 -0.54 -3.77
C SER A 277 4.78 -1.69 -3.39
N ALA A 278 4.24 -2.87 -3.09
CA ALA A 278 5.02 -4.03 -2.65
C ALA A 278 5.93 -4.58 -3.76
N ASP A 279 7.00 -5.26 -3.34
CA ASP A 279 7.98 -5.85 -4.26
C ASP A 279 7.43 -6.98 -5.13
N TYR A 280 6.43 -7.73 -4.67
CA TYR A 280 5.79 -8.74 -5.51
C TYR A 280 5.03 -8.11 -6.68
N GLY A 281 4.60 -6.85 -6.53
CA GLY A 281 3.86 -6.11 -7.54
C GLY A 281 4.71 -5.51 -8.66
N ILE A 282 6.05 -5.57 -8.57
CA ILE A 282 6.95 -4.92 -9.54
C ILE A 282 6.63 -5.33 -10.98
N LYS A 283 6.47 -6.64 -11.23
CA LYS A 283 6.23 -7.15 -12.58
C LYS A 283 4.83 -6.84 -13.09
N VAL A 284 3.80 -6.91 -12.24
CA VAL A 284 2.42 -6.58 -12.67
C VAL A 284 2.25 -5.09 -12.92
N ARG A 285 2.89 -4.20 -12.13
CA ARG A 285 2.87 -2.76 -12.43
C ARG A 285 3.54 -2.47 -13.77
N LYS A 286 4.66 -3.13 -14.08
CA LYS A 286 5.31 -3.03 -15.40
C LYS A 286 4.40 -3.54 -16.52
N LEU A 287 3.71 -4.66 -16.31
CA LEU A 287 2.74 -5.19 -17.26
C LEU A 287 1.61 -4.18 -17.53
N ILE A 288 0.98 -3.66 -16.47
CA ILE A 288 -0.09 -2.66 -16.55
C ILE A 288 0.37 -1.45 -17.36
N LEU A 289 1.54 -0.88 -17.07
CA LEU A 289 2.04 0.31 -17.77
C LEU A 289 2.42 0.07 -19.25
N ASN A 290 2.71 -1.18 -19.61
CA ASN A 290 3.15 -1.54 -20.96
C ASN A 290 1.98 -1.97 -21.86
N GLU A 291 0.96 -2.60 -21.29
CA GLU A 291 -0.14 -3.23 -22.05
C GLU A 291 -1.50 -2.58 -21.78
N SER A 292 -1.54 -1.53 -20.95
CA SER A 292 -2.77 -0.81 -20.63
C SER A 292 -2.58 0.64 -20.23
N GLU A 293 -3.68 1.37 -20.24
CA GLU A 293 -3.86 2.68 -19.62
C GLU A 293 -4.70 2.53 -18.36
N ILE A 294 -4.22 3.09 -17.25
CA ILE A 294 -4.99 3.22 -16.02
C ILE A 294 -5.98 4.36 -16.21
N ARG A 295 -7.26 4.02 -16.33
CA ARG A 295 -8.32 5.02 -16.47
C ARG A 295 -8.67 5.64 -15.12
N GLU A 296 -8.71 4.80 -14.08
CA GLU A 296 -9.12 5.24 -12.75
C GLU A 296 -8.65 4.26 -11.67
N ILE A 297 -8.33 4.81 -10.49
CA ILE A 297 -8.14 4.05 -9.25
C ILE A 297 -9.04 4.65 -8.17
N ILE A 298 -9.85 3.82 -7.54
CA ILE A 298 -10.80 4.26 -6.52
C ILE A 298 -10.41 3.57 -5.21
N ASN A 299 -9.91 4.36 -4.28
CA ASN A 299 -9.49 3.91 -2.98
C ASN A 299 -10.68 3.84 -2.02
N ILE A 300 -11.11 2.62 -1.73
CA ILE A 300 -12.20 2.26 -0.82
C ILE A 300 -11.68 1.60 0.47
N SER A 301 -10.39 1.74 0.76
CA SER A 301 -9.72 1.04 1.87
C SER A 301 -10.16 1.49 3.27
N SER A 302 -10.81 2.65 3.39
CA SER A 302 -11.41 3.16 4.62
C SER A 302 -12.85 2.68 4.85
N LEU A 303 -13.48 2.10 3.83
CA LEU A 303 -14.87 1.65 3.90
C LEU A 303 -14.96 0.28 4.59
N PRO A 304 -15.98 0.03 5.44
CA PRO A 304 -16.18 -1.24 6.13
C PRO A 304 -16.77 -2.32 5.19
N ILE A 305 -16.26 -2.42 3.96
CA ILE A 305 -16.79 -3.28 2.89
C ILE A 305 -16.56 -4.76 3.22
N PHE A 306 -15.38 -5.08 3.75
CA PHE A 306 -14.99 -6.43 4.11
C PHE A 306 -14.85 -6.55 5.62
N GLN A 307 -15.99 -6.53 6.31
CA GLN A 307 -16.06 -6.73 7.75
C GLN A 307 -15.21 -7.94 8.16
N ASN A 308 -14.29 -7.75 9.10
CA ASN A 308 -13.38 -8.78 9.65
C ASN A 308 -12.24 -9.27 8.72
N THR A 309 -11.91 -8.58 7.64
CA THR A 309 -10.65 -8.80 6.91
C THR A 309 -9.76 -7.56 7.00
N ALA A 310 -8.48 -7.73 7.37
CA ALA A 310 -7.50 -6.64 7.35
C ALA A 310 -7.00 -6.39 5.91
N THR A 311 -7.95 -6.17 4.99
CA THR A 311 -7.68 -5.90 3.57
C THR A 311 -7.95 -4.44 3.27
N TYR A 312 -7.16 -3.86 2.38
CA TYR A 312 -7.27 -2.46 1.96
C TYR A 312 -7.61 -2.42 0.48
N PRO A 313 -8.90 -2.54 0.13
CA PRO A 313 -9.30 -2.66 -1.27
C PRO A 313 -9.20 -1.35 -2.04
N ILE A 314 -8.98 -1.51 -3.35
CA ILE A 314 -9.11 -0.50 -4.38
C ILE A 314 -9.95 -1.08 -5.52
N ILE A 315 -10.63 -0.22 -6.26
CA ILE A 315 -11.16 -0.56 -7.58
C ILE A 315 -10.18 0.02 -8.60
N ILE A 316 -9.75 -0.78 -9.56
CA ILE A 316 -8.87 -0.33 -10.66
C ILE A 316 -9.55 -0.58 -12.00
N SER A 317 -9.61 0.46 -12.83
CA SER A 317 -10.11 0.38 -14.21
C SER A 317 -8.94 0.55 -15.19
N LEU A 318 -8.72 -0.46 -16.02
CA LEU A 318 -7.67 -0.48 -17.04
C LEU A 318 -8.30 -0.55 -18.43
N LYS A 319 -7.68 0.10 -19.41
CA LYS A 319 -7.99 -0.05 -20.83
C LYS A 319 -6.81 -0.68 -21.53
N LYS A 320 -6.99 -1.80 -22.22
CA LYS A 320 -5.90 -2.42 -22.97
C LYS A 320 -5.51 -1.58 -24.17
N THR A 321 -4.21 -1.31 -24.29
CA THR A 321 -3.64 -0.58 -25.43
C THR A 321 -2.20 -1.03 -25.65
N ARG A 322 -1.78 -1.05 -26.92
CA ARG A 322 -0.39 -1.39 -27.30
C ARG A 322 0.57 -0.20 -27.20
N GLN A 323 0.02 1.01 -27.14
CA GLN A 323 0.78 2.25 -26.96
C GLN A 323 0.05 3.09 -25.91
N SER A 324 0.56 3.11 -24.69
CA SER A 324 0.09 4.03 -23.67
C SER A 324 0.30 5.45 -24.17
N GLN A 325 -0.79 6.19 -24.38
CA GLN A 325 -0.70 7.64 -24.51
C GLN A 325 -0.35 8.23 -23.13
N ASN A 326 0.21 9.44 -23.08
CA ASN A 326 0.52 10.16 -21.84
C ASN A 326 -0.78 10.57 -21.11
N GLN A 327 -1.56 9.58 -20.69
CA GLN A 327 -2.91 9.73 -20.18
C GLN A 327 -2.88 10.20 -18.72
N GLU A 328 -3.78 11.12 -18.38
CA GLU A 328 -4.03 11.49 -16.99
C GLU A 328 -4.79 10.37 -16.26
N ILE A 329 -4.25 9.96 -15.12
CA ILE A 329 -4.88 9.01 -14.20
C ILE A 329 -5.67 9.80 -13.16
N GLU A 330 -6.89 9.35 -12.89
CA GLU A 330 -7.71 9.86 -11.80
C GLU A 330 -7.71 8.89 -10.61
N ILE A 331 -7.36 9.39 -9.42
CA ILE A 331 -7.41 8.62 -8.17
C ILE A 331 -8.44 9.23 -7.24
N LYS A 332 -9.52 8.50 -6.97
CA LYS A 332 -10.61 8.90 -6.06
C LYS A 332 -10.45 8.27 -4.70
N ILE A 333 -10.64 9.03 -3.63
CA ILE A 333 -10.59 8.54 -2.26
C ILE A 333 -11.97 8.65 -1.64
N LEU A 334 -12.57 7.49 -1.36
CA LEU A 334 -13.90 7.38 -0.76
C LEU A 334 -13.76 7.10 0.73
N ASN A 335 -14.41 7.88 1.59
CA ASN A 335 -14.34 7.75 3.05
C ASN A 335 -15.63 7.25 3.69
N ASN A 336 -16.75 7.29 2.97
CA ASN A 336 -18.01 6.71 3.42
C ASN A 336 -18.77 6.02 2.27
N MET A 337 -19.71 5.15 2.62
CA MET A 337 -20.51 4.40 1.63
C MET A 337 -21.46 5.31 0.84
N ASN A 338 -21.91 6.44 1.40
CA ASN A 338 -22.81 7.36 0.71
C ASN A 338 -22.11 8.05 -0.46
N GLU A 339 -20.80 8.28 -0.40
CA GLU A 339 -19.99 8.82 -1.50
C GLU A 339 -19.94 7.89 -2.74
N LEU A 340 -20.30 6.61 -2.61
CA LEU A 340 -20.49 5.73 -3.78
C LEU A 340 -21.77 6.08 -4.56
N ILE A 341 -22.75 6.69 -3.89
CA ILE A 341 -24.10 6.94 -4.40
C ILE A 341 -24.27 8.42 -4.75
N GLU A 342 -23.78 9.29 -3.87
CA GLU A 342 -23.86 10.73 -3.99
C GLU A 342 -22.64 11.25 -4.74
N ASN A 343 -22.86 11.98 -5.86
CA ASN A 343 -21.85 12.77 -6.59
C ASN A 343 -21.32 13.96 -5.75
N SER A 344 -20.90 13.67 -4.53
CA SER A 344 -20.30 14.59 -3.59
C SER A 344 -18.89 14.97 -4.04
N ARG A 345 -18.28 15.99 -3.43
CA ARG A 345 -16.90 16.39 -3.71
C ARG A 345 -15.92 15.31 -3.22
N ILE A 346 -15.69 14.29 -4.05
CA ILE A 346 -14.74 13.22 -3.78
C ILE A 346 -13.32 13.78 -3.90
N LYS A 347 -12.49 13.53 -2.88
CA LYS A 347 -11.08 13.91 -2.94
C LYS A 347 -10.42 13.16 -4.08
N THR A 348 -9.89 13.92 -5.03
CA THR A 348 -9.34 13.39 -6.27
C THR A 348 -7.89 13.84 -6.44
N ILE A 349 -7.01 12.89 -6.81
CA ILE A 349 -5.62 13.14 -7.17
C ILE A 349 -5.47 12.82 -8.65
N LYS A 350 -4.86 13.74 -9.41
CA LYS A 350 -4.65 13.57 -10.86
C LYS A 350 -3.18 13.72 -11.21
N PHE A 351 -2.68 12.83 -12.04
CA PHE A 351 -1.33 12.92 -12.60
C PHE A 351 -1.16 12.01 -13.82
N HIS A 352 -0.19 12.30 -14.67
CA HIS A 352 0.08 11.53 -15.87
C HIS A 352 0.72 10.16 -15.59
N GLN A 353 0.24 9.12 -16.28
CA GLN A 353 0.73 7.74 -16.14
C GLN A 353 2.24 7.61 -16.35
N ASP A 354 2.83 8.36 -17.28
CA ASP A 354 4.26 8.28 -17.59
C ASP A 354 5.16 8.67 -16.40
N LEU A 355 4.65 9.45 -15.44
CA LEU A 355 5.38 9.76 -14.21
C LEU A 355 5.66 8.51 -13.37
N ILE A 356 4.79 7.50 -13.43
CA ILE A 356 4.98 6.22 -12.72
C ILE A 356 6.27 5.54 -13.18
N LYS A 357 6.66 5.69 -14.44
CA LYS A 357 7.90 5.10 -14.96
C LYS A 357 9.16 5.69 -14.31
N LYS A 358 9.07 6.91 -13.77
CA LYS A 358 10.15 7.58 -13.03
C LYS A 358 10.18 7.19 -11.56
N PHE A 359 9.04 6.78 -11.01
CA PHE A 359 8.96 6.36 -9.62
C PHE A 359 9.67 5.02 -9.40
N PRO A 360 10.27 4.81 -8.23
CA PRO A 360 11.13 3.66 -8.00
C PRO A 360 10.35 2.37 -8.12
N SER A 361 10.79 1.48 -9.01
CA SER A 361 10.08 0.22 -9.31
C SER A 361 8.61 0.41 -9.73
N ASN A 362 8.30 1.52 -10.41
CA ASN A 362 6.98 1.81 -10.96
C ASN A 362 5.87 1.81 -9.90
N VAL A 363 6.18 2.27 -8.68
CA VAL A 363 5.20 2.40 -7.59
C VAL A 363 4.06 3.33 -8.03
N ILE A 364 2.82 2.95 -7.72
CA ILE A 364 1.62 3.74 -8.06
C ILE A 364 1.10 4.36 -6.75
N PRO A 365 1.45 5.63 -6.46
CA PRO A 365 0.98 6.29 -5.25
C PRO A 365 -0.52 6.62 -5.37
N ILE A 366 -1.28 6.36 -4.30
CA ILE A 366 -2.74 6.63 -4.23
C ILE A 366 -3.10 7.70 -3.19
N SER A 367 -2.10 8.33 -2.60
CA SER A 367 -2.20 9.39 -1.61
C SER A 367 -0.88 10.17 -1.55
N GLY A 368 -0.86 11.29 -0.82
CA GLY A 368 0.34 12.12 -0.66
C GLY A 368 0.57 13.10 -1.82
N ASN A 369 1.72 13.77 -1.81
CA ASN A 369 2.04 14.82 -2.78
C ASN A 369 2.84 14.24 -3.97
N ILE A 370 2.14 13.99 -5.07
CA ILE A 370 2.75 13.40 -6.29
C ILE A 370 3.69 14.37 -7.00
N LYS A 371 3.41 15.68 -6.92
CA LYS A 371 4.28 16.71 -7.51
C LYS A 371 5.64 16.71 -6.82
N LEU A 372 5.65 16.64 -5.49
CA LEU A 372 6.87 16.52 -4.69
C LEU A 372 7.67 15.26 -5.06
N ILE A 373 7.01 14.10 -5.14
CA ILE A 373 7.70 12.86 -5.55
C ILE A 373 8.27 13.00 -6.95
N THR A 374 7.50 13.54 -7.89
CA THR A 374 7.95 13.76 -9.27
C THR A 374 9.18 14.66 -9.32
N TYR A 375 9.16 15.77 -8.61
CA TYR A 375 10.31 16.67 -8.49
C TYR A 375 11.54 15.93 -7.91
N LEU A 376 11.37 15.17 -6.82
CA LEU A 376 12.47 14.48 -6.17
C LEU A 376 13.12 13.42 -7.08
N PHE A 377 12.34 12.60 -7.77
CA PHE A 377 12.88 11.57 -8.65
C PHE A 377 13.34 12.09 -10.03
N ASN A 378 13.02 13.33 -10.38
CA ASN A 378 13.65 14.01 -11.52
C ASN A 378 15.05 14.55 -11.17
N ASN A 379 15.25 14.97 -9.92
CA ASN A 379 16.46 15.71 -9.52
C ASN A 379 17.45 14.88 -8.70
N PHE A 380 17.01 13.79 -8.07
CA PHE A 380 17.84 12.99 -7.18
C PHE A 380 17.85 11.52 -7.60
N LYS A 381 19.03 10.92 -7.51
CA LYS A 381 19.21 9.47 -7.62
C LYS A 381 18.70 8.78 -6.37
N THR A 382 18.39 7.49 -6.49
CA THR A 382 18.01 6.66 -5.35
C THR A 382 19.20 6.45 -4.41
N PHE A 383 18.92 6.09 -3.16
CA PHE A 383 19.93 5.78 -2.16
C PHE A 383 20.92 4.72 -2.67
N ALA A 384 20.43 3.64 -3.27
CA ALA A 384 21.30 2.60 -3.83
C ALA A 384 22.18 3.08 -5.01
N GLU A 385 21.72 4.05 -5.80
CA GLU A 385 22.51 4.62 -6.91
C GLU A 385 23.53 5.66 -6.42
N THR A 386 23.16 6.45 -5.39
CA THR A 386 24.04 7.46 -4.79
C THR A 386 25.16 6.83 -3.96
N CYS A 387 24.88 5.72 -3.26
CA CYS A 387 25.84 5.01 -2.41
C CYS A 387 26.08 3.59 -2.96
N GLN A 388 27.02 3.44 -3.89
CA GLN A 388 27.26 2.16 -4.59
C GLN A 388 27.72 1.02 -3.66
N ASP A 389 28.38 1.36 -2.55
CA ASP A 389 28.85 0.44 -1.51
C ASP A 389 27.83 0.26 -0.36
N LEU A 390 26.58 0.69 -0.55
CA LEU A 390 25.49 0.54 0.42
C LEU A 390 25.19 -0.92 0.71
N ARG A 391 25.39 -1.31 1.97
CA ARG A 391 24.96 -2.59 2.54
C ARG A 391 23.83 -2.36 3.55
N ILE A 392 22.72 -3.07 3.36
CA ILE A 392 21.63 -3.12 4.33
C ILE A 392 21.53 -4.54 4.85
N ILE A 393 21.81 -4.71 6.14
CA ILE A 393 21.84 -6.00 6.84
C ILE A 393 20.51 -6.18 7.58
N TYR A 394 19.90 -7.37 7.44
CA TYR A 394 18.68 -7.76 8.15
C TYR A 394 18.79 -9.23 8.56
N ARG A 395 18.42 -9.53 9.80
CA ARG A 395 18.58 -10.88 10.39
C ARG A 395 20.01 -11.41 10.17
N PRO A 396 21.02 -10.78 10.79
CA PRO A 396 22.43 -11.05 10.51
C PRO A 396 22.81 -12.53 10.68
N PHE A 397 22.12 -13.26 11.57
CA PHE A 397 22.39 -14.66 11.87
C PHE A 397 21.50 -15.66 11.10
N GLY A 398 20.71 -15.18 10.14
CA GLY A 398 19.91 -16.00 9.23
C GLY A 398 18.39 -15.82 9.37
N PHE A 399 17.68 -16.16 8.29
CA PHE A 399 16.23 -15.92 8.17
C PHE A 399 15.36 -16.97 8.88
N LEU A 400 15.84 -18.22 8.97
CA LEU A 400 15.13 -19.37 9.54
C LEU A 400 15.64 -19.66 10.95
N LYS A 401 14.73 -20.10 11.83
CA LYS A 401 15.04 -20.47 13.23
C LYS A 401 15.80 -19.37 13.99
N TYR A 402 15.61 -18.10 13.64
CA TYR A 402 16.34 -16.99 14.25
C TYR A 402 16.16 -16.92 15.78
N SER A 403 15.03 -17.43 16.30
CA SER A 403 14.72 -17.44 17.74
C SER A 403 15.71 -18.22 18.59
N LYS A 404 16.43 -19.20 18.02
CA LYS A 404 17.48 -19.97 18.73
C LYS A 404 18.67 -19.11 19.11
N TYR A 405 18.95 -18.03 18.37
CA TYR A 405 20.11 -17.19 18.65
C TYR A 405 19.96 -16.36 19.92
N PHE A 406 18.74 -16.19 20.44
CA PHE A 406 18.55 -15.57 21.76
C PHE A 406 19.13 -16.39 22.91
N ASP A 407 19.56 -17.64 22.68
CA ASP A 407 20.25 -18.44 23.70
C ASP A 407 21.74 -18.06 23.80
N ASN A 408 22.26 -17.27 22.85
CA ASN A 408 23.65 -16.79 22.78
C ASN A 408 23.80 -15.40 23.43
N THR A 409 23.19 -15.21 24.60
CA THR A 409 23.23 -13.95 25.34
C THR A 409 23.76 -14.15 26.75
N SER A 410 24.54 -13.19 27.25
CA SER A 410 25.05 -13.15 28.62
C SER A 410 24.80 -11.81 29.29
N ASP A 411 24.66 -11.84 30.62
CA ASP A 411 24.52 -10.62 31.42
C ASP A 411 25.84 -9.85 31.54
N GLU A 412 26.97 -10.55 31.47
CA GLU A 412 28.32 -10.00 31.54
C GLU A 412 29.04 -10.10 30.19
N ARG A 413 29.97 -9.18 29.94
CA ARG A 413 30.82 -9.18 28.75
C ARG A 413 31.86 -10.30 28.88
N GLN A 414 31.91 -11.21 27.92
CA GLN A 414 32.86 -12.32 27.91
C GLN A 414 34.07 -12.05 27.00
N SER A 415 33.87 -11.25 25.95
CA SER A 415 34.93 -10.87 25.00
C SER A 415 34.83 -9.40 24.61
N ASP A 416 35.95 -8.83 24.17
CA ASP A 416 35.95 -7.50 23.57
C ASP A 416 35.10 -7.41 22.29
N ASP A 417 34.92 -8.54 21.60
CA ASP A 417 34.10 -8.63 20.39
C ASP A 417 32.60 -8.79 20.65
N ASP A 418 32.18 -8.92 21.91
CA ASP A 418 30.75 -9.06 22.24
C ASP A 418 29.98 -7.78 21.91
N LEU A 419 28.78 -7.95 21.34
CA LEU A 419 27.90 -6.86 20.96
C LEU A 419 26.70 -6.79 21.91
N LEU A 420 26.07 -5.64 22.04
CA LEU A 420 24.84 -5.47 22.79
C LEU A 420 23.62 -5.88 21.95
N LEU A 421 22.84 -6.82 22.47
CA LEU A 421 21.60 -7.24 21.84
C LEU A 421 20.49 -6.20 22.08
N ILE A 422 19.90 -5.70 21.01
CA ILE A 422 18.73 -4.80 21.06
C ILE A 422 17.57 -5.29 20.18
N GLY A 423 16.36 -4.90 20.54
CA GLY A 423 15.14 -5.21 19.80
C GLY A 423 14.53 -4.00 19.07
N THR A 424 13.56 -4.25 18.19
CA THR A 424 12.84 -3.19 17.45
C THR A 424 12.26 -2.11 18.35
N GLY A 425 11.78 -2.51 19.53
CA GLY A 425 11.16 -1.61 20.50
C GLY A 425 12.15 -0.65 21.17
N ASN A 426 13.44 -0.96 21.14
CA ASN A 426 14.50 -0.16 21.77
C ASN A 426 14.89 1.06 20.95
N ILE A 427 14.76 1.00 19.63
CA ILE A 427 15.17 2.11 18.77
C ILE A 427 14.09 3.21 18.75
N GLU A 428 14.50 4.46 18.87
CA GLU A 428 13.70 5.65 18.59
C GLU A 428 14.49 6.63 17.72
N LYS A 429 13.84 7.70 17.24
CA LYS A 429 14.52 8.71 16.43
C LYS A 429 15.65 9.28 17.28
N TYR A 430 16.88 9.10 16.80
CA TYR A 430 18.13 9.60 17.39
C TYR A 430 18.54 9.03 18.77
N HIS A 431 17.86 8.03 19.34
CA HIS A 431 18.25 7.47 20.64
C HIS A 431 17.79 6.03 20.85
N ILE A 432 18.35 5.38 21.88
CA ILE A 432 18.07 4.00 22.25
C ILE A 432 17.43 3.97 23.64
N LYS A 433 16.34 3.20 23.75
CA LYS A 433 15.61 2.95 24.99
C LYS A 433 16.22 1.77 25.73
N PHE A 434 17.27 2.02 26.50
CA PHE A 434 18.03 0.95 27.12
C PHE A 434 17.27 0.18 28.21
N ASN A 435 16.35 0.83 28.92
CA ASN A 435 15.56 0.18 29.97
C ASN A 435 14.36 -0.60 29.43
N LYS A 436 14.11 -0.53 28.11
CA LYS A 436 13.01 -1.27 27.50
C LYS A 436 13.41 -2.72 27.25
N ARG A 437 12.67 -3.64 27.84
CA ARG A 437 12.87 -5.08 27.60
C ARG A 437 12.55 -5.47 26.16
N ILE A 438 13.29 -6.46 25.66
CA ILE A 438 13.13 -7.05 24.33
C ILE A 438 12.10 -8.17 24.45
N LYS A 439 10.93 -7.95 23.86
CA LYS A 439 9.82 -8.92 23.82
C LYS A 439 9.65 -9.46 22.43
N ILE A 440 10.05 -10.71 22.21
CA ILE A 440 10.01 -11.33 20.88
C ILE A 440 10.02 -12.85 20.96
N ALA A 441 9.27 -13.51 20.07
CA ALA A 441 9.19 -14.96 19.98
C ALA A 441 8.89 -15.65 21.34
N GLY A 442 8.04 -15.05 22.16
CA GLY A 442 7.70 -15.55 23.50
C GLY A 442 8.76 -15.30 24.58
N LYS A 443 9.94 -14.77 24.23
CA LYS A 443 10.99 -14.38 25.16
C LYS A 443 10.79 -12.93 25.63
N ASP A 444 11.14 -12.66 26.89
CA ASP A 444 11.16 -11.33 27.50
C ASP A 444 12.51 -11.15 28.21
N ILE A 445 13.46 -10.49 27.56
CA ILE A 445 14.84 -10.34 28.02
C ILE A 445 15.22 -8.86 28.16
N LYS A 446 16.14 -8.55 29.08
CA LYS A 446 16.78 -7.22 29.13
C LYS A 446 17.81 -7.12 28.00
N ILE A 447 18.24 -5.89 27.69
CA ILE A 447 19.45 -5.69 26.87
C ILE A 447 20.60 -6.39 27.59
N SER A 448 21.34 -7.19 26.84
CA SER A 448 22.39 -8.11 27.31
C SER A 448 23.49 -8.18 26.25
N TYR A 449 24.64 -8.73 26.62
CA TYR A 449 25.69 -9.03 25.66
C TYR A 449 25.26 -10.21 24.78
N PHE A 450 25.68 -10.17 23.53
CA PHE A 450 25.49 -11.18 22.51
C PHE A 450 26.88 -11.70 22.15
N ASN A 451 27.13 -12.93 22.56
CA ASN A 451 28.48 -13.47 22.63
C ASN A 451 29.08 -13.69 21.24
N TYR A 452 30.32 -13.26 21.04
CA TYR A 452 31.04 -13.44 19.79
C TYR A 452 31.02 -14.90 19.33
N ASN A 453 30.78 -15.10 18.04
CA ASN A 453 30.70 -16.42 17.45
C ASN A 453 31.45 -16.44 16.12
N THR A 454 32.52 -17.23 16.06
CA THR A 454 33.41 -17.37 14.90
C THR A 454 32.69 -17.82 13.63
N ASN A 455 31.58 -18.56 13.75
CA ASN A 455 30.76 -18.95 12.58
C ASN A 455 30.15 -17.75 11.84
N PHE A 456 30.14 -16.57 12.48
CA PHE A 456 29.55 -15.34 11.97
C PHE A 456 30.59 -14.22 11.80
N GLU A 457 31.88 -14.54 11.74
CA GLU A 457 32.98 -13.55 11.71
C GLU A 457 32.78 -12.44 10.67
N GLN A 458 32.41 -12.77 9.43
CA GLN A 458 32.20 -11.78 8.37
C GLN A 458 31.07 -10.81 8.69
N ILE A 459 29.92 -11.32 9.16
CA ILE A 459 28.78 -10.46 9.52
C ILE A 459 29.08 -9.70 10.82
N TRP A 460 29.89 -10.28 11.72
CA TRP A 460 30.34 -9.63 12.93
C TRP A 460 31.20 -8.42 12.64
N SER A 461 32.14 -8.51 11.69
CA SER A 461 32.94 -7.35 11.25
C SER A 461 32.06 -6.22 10.69
N ASP A 462 30.98 -6.57 10.00
CA ASP A 462 29.99 -5.59 9.55
C ASP A 462 29.21 -4.97 10.73
N LEU A 463 28.84 -5.77 11.72
CA LEU A 463 28.18 -5.30 12.93
C LEU A 463 29.12 -4.59 13.90
N ASN A 464 30.42 -4.83 13.88
CA ASN A 464 31.43 -4.18 14.72
C ASN A 464 32.03 -2.95 14.01
N SER A 465 31.18 -2.20 13.31
CA SER A 465 31.58 -0.99 12.59
C SER A 465 30.50 0.08 12.67
N GLU A 466 30.91 1.35 12.48
CA GLU A 466 29.99 2.49 12.46
C GLU A 466 28.91 2.30 11.39
N LYS A 467 27.65 2.47 11.80
CA LYS A 467 26.47 2.23 10.97
C LYS A 467 25.26 2.99 11.49
N LEU A 468 24.18 2.99 10.71
CA LEU A 468 22.88 3.43 11.18
C LEU A 468 21.95 2.23 11.39
N ILE A 469 21.09 2.30 12.40
CA ILE A 469 20.06 1.30 12.67
C ILE A 469 18.70 1.91 12.35
N PHE A 470 17.83 1.17 11.68
CA PHE A 470 16.43 1.56 11.54
C PHE A 470 15.45 0.43 11.83
N ARG A 471 14.24 0.82 12.27
CA ARG A 471 13.17 -0.12 12.64
C ARG A 471 12.46 -0.66 11.42
N GLU A 472 12.19 -1.97 11.42
CA GLU A 472 11.33 -2.58 10.40
C GLU A 472 9.88 -2.10 10.52
N ILE A 473 9.34 -2.01 11.74
CA ILE A 473 7.95 -1.62 12.00
C ILE A 473 7.93 -0.37 12.89
N ALA A 474 7.40 0.72 12.34
CA ALA A 474 7.27 2.01 13.00
C ALA A 474 6.16 2.84 12.32
N LYS A 475 5.71 3.94 12.94
CA LYS A 475 4.78 4.90 12.30
C LYS A 475 5.48 5.83 11.30
N ASN A 476 6.76 6.08 11.55
CA ASN A 476 7.64 6.98 10.81
C ASN A 476 9.00 6.29 10.65
N LEU A 477 9.82 6.73 9.71
CA LEU A 477 11.18 6.24 9.54
C LEU A 477 11.97 6.61 10.78
N THR A 478 12.42 5.59 11.51
CA THR A 478 13.04 5.76 12.83
C THR A 478 14.45 5.21 12.78
N CYS A 479 15.42 6.12 12.74
CA CYS A 479 16.84 5.79 12.66
C CYS A 479 17.62 6.26 13.90
N CYS A 480 18.65 5.51 14.27
CA CYS A 480 19.63 5.86 15.28
C CYS A 480 21.04 5.53 14.76
N TYR A 481 22.06 6.21 15.30
CA TYR A 481 23.46 5.92 14.98
C TYR A 481 23.97 4.80 15.88
N ASP A 482 24.92 4.03 15.37
CA ASP A 482 25.57 2.95 16.10
C ASP A 482 27.08 2.98 15.82
N PRO A 483 27.93 3.10 16.84
CA PRO A 483 29.38 3.14 16.68
C PRO A 483 30.00 1.78 16.35
N GLY A 484 29.23 0.70 16.31
CA GLY A 484 29.74 -0.66 16.13
C GLY A 484 29.47 -1.59 17.30
N ILE A 485 28.55 -1.25 18.21
CA ILE A 485 28.38 -2.01 19.45
C ILE A 485 27.06 -2.77 19.51
N PHE A 486 26.13 -2.53 18.60
CA PHE A 486 24.82 -3.20 18.63
C PHE A 486 24.68 -4.30 17.60
N THR A 487 23.90 -5.29 17.99
CA THR A 487 23.36 -6.31 17.12
C THR A 487 21.88 -6.53 17.39
N ASN A 488 21.23 -7.26 16.49
CA ASN A 488 19.90 -7.79 16.69
C ASN A 488 19.80 -9.19 16.11
N VAL A 489 18.72 -9.87 16.49
CA VAL A 489 18.34 -11.13 15.85
C VAL A 489 17.34 -10.88 14.71
N THR A 490 16.37 -9.98 14.89
CA THR A 490 15.37 -9.63 13.86
C THR A 490 14.65 -8.31 14.18
N GLY A 491 13.99 -7.72 13.17
CA GLY A 491 13.09 -6.56 13.32
C GLY A 491 13.77 -5.18 13.30
N LEU A 492 15.09 -5.15 13.21
CA LEU A 492 15.93 -3.99 12.88
C LEU A 492 16.76 -4.28 11.63
N TYR A 493 17.11 -3.23 10.92
CA TYR A 493 18.02 -3.23 9.80
C TYR A 493 19.23 -2.35 10.13
N PHE A 494 20.40 -2.71 9.59
CA PHE A 494 21.63 -1.93 9.73
C PHE A 494 22.10 -1.41 8.36
N ILE A 495 22.37 -0.12 8.27
CA ILE A 495 22.88 0.58 7.08
C ILE A 495 24.38 0.79 7.25
N LYS A 496 25.17 0.09 6.47
CA LYS A 496 26.63 0.26 6.39
C LYS A 496 27.02 0.78 5.01
N ILE A 497 27.86 1.81 4.99
CA ILE A 497 28.41 2.43 3.77
C ILE A 497 29.90 2.64 4.04
N ALA A 498 30.75 1.81 3.45
CA ALA A 498 32.18 1.76 3.77
C ALA A 498 32.91 3.08 3.44
N SER A 499 32.42 3.82 2.45
CA SER A 499 32.93 5.11 2.01
C SER A 499 32.56 6.28 2.94
N PHE A 500 31.59 6.09 3.84
CA PHE A 500 31.15 7.14 4.74
C PHE A 500 32.01 7.19 6.00
N LYS A 501 32.38 8.41 6.41
CA LYS A 501 32.91 8.67 7.75
C LYS A 501 31.77 9.04 8.68
N THR A 502 32.08 9.15 9.98
CA THR A 502 31.13 9.53 11.03
C THR A 502 30.30 10.77 10.67
N ASP A 503 30.91 11.81 10.10
CA ASP A 503 30.18 13.03 9.71
C ASP A 503 29.13 12.76 8.62
N GLN A 504 29.47 12.01 7.56
CA GLN A 504 28.48 11.64 6.54
C GLN A 504 27.37 10.75 7.12
N LEU A 505 27.68 9.85 8.06
CA LEU A 505 26.68 9.04 8.75
C LEU A 505 25.71 9.90 9.56
N PHE A 506 26.18 10.94 10.26
CA PHE A 506 25.29 11.86 10.98
C PHE A 506 24.47 12.76 10.04
N SER A 507 25.04 13.22 8.92
CA SER A 507 24.25 13.93 7.91
C SER A 507 23.15 13.04 7.33
N LEU A 508 23.46 11.78 7.03
CA LEU A 508 22.48 10.79 6.58
C LEU A 508 21.43 10.49 7.66
N LEU A 509 21.83 10.34 8.93
CA LEU A 509 20.92 10.18 10.06
C LEU A 509 19.92 11.34 10.14
N THR A 510 20.40 12.57 9.96
CA THR A 510 19.56 13.77 9.95
C THR A 510 18.55 13.76 8.81
N ILE A 511 18.98 13.37 7.60
CA ILE A 511 18.11 13.25 6.43
C ILE A 511 17.04 12.17 6.67
N LEU A 512 17.43 10.95 7.04
CA LEU A 512 16.51 9.81 7.20
C LEU A 512 15.48 10.03 8.31
N ASN A 513 15.82 10.77 9.37
CA ASN A 513 14.88 11.08 10.45
C ASN A 513 13.99 12.31 10.17
N SER A 514 14.13 12.97 9.03
CA SER A 514 13.36 14.17 8.67
C SER A 514 11.89 13.88 8.32
N ASN A 515 11.06 14.90 8.45
CA ASN A 515 9.64 14.87 8.06
C ASN A 515 9.49 14.70 6.54
N LEU A 516 10.43 15.25 5.76
CA LEU A 516 10.44 15.08 4.30
C LEU A 516 10.59 13.60 3.92
N MET A 517 11.55 12.88 4.51
CA MET A 517 11.71 11.45 4.24
C MET A 517 10.51 10.62 4.71
N ASP A 518 9.87 11.01 5.83
CA ASP A 518 8.61 10.40 6.27
C ASP A 518 7.49 10.60 5.23
N LEU A 519 7.35 11.82 4.68
CA LEU A 519 6.36 12.15 3.67
C LEU A 519 6.61 11.39 2.36
N VAL A 520 7.86 11.33 1.92
CA VAL A 520 8.28 10.59 0.72
C VAL A 520 7.96 9.11 0.86
N PHE A 521 8.37 8.50 1.98
CA PHE A 521 8.11 7.10 2.24
C PHE A 521 6.62 6.80 2.30
N LYS A 522 5.82 7.63 2.98
CA LYS A 522 4.36 7.45 3.07
C LYS A 522 3.65 7.60 1.72
N THR A 523 4.09 8.53 0.88
CA THR A 523 3.52 8.74 -0.45
C THR A 523 3.78 7.53 -1.35
N LEU A 524 5.00 6.99 -1.33
CA LEU A 524 5.37 5.83 -2.13
C LEU A 524 4.84 4.50 -1.58
N PHE A 525 4.94 4.29 -0.27
CA PHE A 525 4.76 2.97 0.36
C PHE A 525 3.61 2.93 1.38
N GLY A 526 2.78 3.97 1.45
CA GLY A 526 1.66 4.07 2.40
C GLY A 526 0.58 2.99 2.25
N THR A 527 0.46 2.37 1.07
CA THR A 527 -0.45 1.22 0.88
C THR A 527 0.00 -0.03 1.65
N LEU A 528 1.24 -0.05 2.16
CA LEU A 528 1.82 -1.14 2.94
C LEU A 528 1.63 -0.97 4.45
N HIS A 529 0.70 -0.09 4.86
CA HIS A 529 0.40 0.10 6.26
C HIS A 529 -0.25 -1.15 6.89
N MET A 530 -0.11 -1.21 8.21
CA MET A 530 -0.61 -2.24 9.09
C MET A 530 -1.61 -1.60 10.06
N ALA A 531 -2.32 -2.44 10.80
CA ALA A 531 -3.23 -1.99 11.85
C ALA A 531 -2.56 -0.97 12.80
N GLY A 532 -3.30 0.06 13.20
CA GLY A 532 -2.80 1.13 14.07
C GLY A 532 -1.91 2.18 13.39
N GLY A 533 -1.86 2.20 12.05
CA GLY A 533 -1.11 3.19 11.27
C GLY A 533 0.39 2.93 11.23
N TYR A 534 0.83 1.72 11.57
CA TYR A 534 2.23 1.30 11.45
C TYR A 534 2.57 1.00 9.98
N LEU A 535 3.80 1.26 9.59
CA LEU A 535 4.36 0.94 8.28
C LEU A 535 5.51 -0.05 8.42
N ARG A 536 5.71 -0.84 7.36
CA ARG A 536 6.89 -1.69 7.24
C ARG A 536 7.98 -1.00 6.41
N PHE A 537 9.02 -0.53 7.09
CA PHE A 537 10.24 0.00 6.49
C PHE A 537 11.16 -1.17 6.13
N ASN A 538 11.00 -1.73 4.93
CA ASN A 538 11.87 -2.78 4.41
C ASN A 538 13.15 -2.17 3.81
N GLY A 539 14.30 -2.82 3.97
CA GLY A 539 15.56 -2.38 3.35
C GLY A 539 15.50 -2.17 1.83
N SER A 540 14.72 -2.96 1.10
CA SER A 540 14.47 -2.77 -0.33
C SER A 540 13.76 -1.45 -0.66
N PHE A 541 12.93 -0.93 0.24
CA PHE A 541 12.24 0.36 0.07
C PHE A 541 13.17 1.52 0.45
N ILE A 542 13.95 1.38 1.54
CA ILE A 542 14.92 2.39 1.95
C ILE A 542 15.96 2.63 0.85
N LYS A 543 16.43 1.58 0.18
CA LYS A 543 17.34 1.66 -0.99
C LYS A 543 16.82 2.52 -2.13
N ARG A 544 15.50 2.74 -2.21
CA ARG A 544 14.82 3.45 -3.30
C ARG A 544 14.43 4.88 -2.96
N LEU A 545 14.69 5.33 -1.73
CA LEU A 545 14.44 6.72 -1.35
C LEU A 545 15.40 7.66 -2.11
N PRO A 546 14.96 8.87 -2.49
CA PRO A 546 15.84 9.85 -3.11
C PRO A 546 16.92 10.30 -2.12
N LEU A 547 18.14 10.48 -2.58
CA LEU A 547 19.26 10.90 -1.75
C LEU A 547 20.11 11.97 -2.43
N PRO A 548 20.51 13.05 -1.72
CA PRO A 548 21.35 14.09 -2.28
C PRO A 548 22.76 13.56 -2.55
N GLY A 549 23.41 14.08 -3.60
CA GLY A 549 24.81 13.76 -3.90
C GLY A 549 25.82 14.43 -2.96
N LYS A 550 25.38 15.36 -2.11
CA LYS A 550 26.21 16.08 -1.13
C LYS A 550 25.63 15.90 0.27
N PHE A 551 26.52 15.78 1.27
CA PHE A 551 26.17 15.65 2.69
C PHE A 551 26.75 16.83 3.48
N PRO A 552 26.00 17.93 3.66
CA PRO A 552 26.51 19.13 4.32
C PRO A 552 26.99 18.86 5.75
N LEU A 553 28.14 19.43 6.12
CA LEU A 553 28.72 19.25 7.46
C LEU A 553 27.83 19.80 8.57
N PHE A 554 27.09 20.89 8.31
CA PHE A 554 26.19 21.46 9.30
C PHE A 554 25.04 20.49 9.67
N LEU A 555 24.54 19.69 8.73
CA LEU A 555 23.55 18.64 9.03
C LEU A 555 24.14 17.52 9.89
N SER A 556 25.41 17.19 9.72
CA SER A 556 26.13 16.27 10.63
C SER A 556 26.14 16.83 12.05
N GLN A 557 26.50 18.10 12.22
CA GLN A 557 26.56 18.74 13.53
C GLN A 557 25.19 18.77 14.21
N LEU A 558 24.13 19.11 13.47
CA LEU A 558 22.76 19.02 13.98
C LEU A 558 22.38 17.59 14.37
N GLY A 559 22.72 16.61 13.54
CA GLY A 559 22.49 15.19 13.83
C GLY A 559 23.15 14.74 15.13
N LYS A 560 24.42 15.11 15.34
CA LYS A 560 25.19 14.85 16.57
C LYS A 560 24.55 15.50 17.79
N ILE A 561 24.16 16.78 17.69
CA ILE A 561 23.50 17.51 18.77
C ILE A 561 22.15 16.87 19.12
N ILE A 562 21.30 16.60 18.13
CA ILE A 562 19.97 16.02 18.33
C ILE A 562 20.10 14.60 18.90
N HIS A 563 21.06 13.80 18.44
CA HIS A 563 21.39 12.49 18.99
C HIS A 563 21.76 12.56 20.47
N LEU A 564 22.78 13.37 20.80
CA LEU A 564 23.25 13.54 22.17
C LEU A 564 22.12 13.97 23.11
N LEU A 565 21.37 15.01 22.72
CA LEU A 565 20.31 15.56 23.54
C LEU A 565 19.11 14.60 23.65
N SER A 566 18.79 13.83 22.59
CA SER A 566 17.66 12.90 22.61
C SER A 566 17.94 11.72 23.54
N GLN A 567 19.17 11.19 23.52
CA GLN A 567 19.59 10.16 24.48
C GLN A 567 19.62 10.71 25.90
N LEU A 568 20.22 11.89 26.11
CA LEU A 568 20.29 12.51 27.44
C LEU A 568 18.90 12.76 28.03
N LYS A 569 17.96 13.25 27.23
CA LYS A 569 16.56 13.41 27.66
C LYS A 569 15.97 12.07 28.10
N TYR A 570 16.13 11.01 27.30
CA TYR A 570 15.61 9.69 27.63
C TYR A 570 16.19 9.16 28.95
N ASP A 571 17.50 9.29 29.14
CA ASP A 571 18.19 8.83 30.34
C ASP A 571 17.68 9.60 31.58
N LEU A 572 17.52 10.93 31.49
CA LEU A 572 17.01 11.77 32.58
C LEU A 572 15.52 11.54 32.91
N ASP A 573 14.72 11.14 31.92
CA ASP A 573 13.30 10.80 32.12
C ASP A 573 13.09 9.47 32.87
N SER A 574 14.10 8.60 32.90
CA SER A 574 13.94 7.23 33.37
C SER A 574 13.95 7.12 34.91
N LYS A 575 12.74 7.13 35.49
CA LYS A 575 12.48 7.02 36.94
C LYS A 575 12.87 5.70 37.59
N GLU A 576 13.02 4.62 36.81
CA GLU A 576 13.23 3.25 37.31
C GLU A 576 14.69 2.91 37.63
N SER A 577 15.60 3.84 37.39
CA SER A 577 17.04 3.58 37.54
C SER A 577 17.52 3.95 38.95
N GLU A 578 18.46 3.19 39.51
CA GLU A 578 19.22 3.59 40.72
C GLU A 578 19.86 4.99 40.56
N PHE A 579 20.02 5.43 39.32
CA PHE A 579 20.49 6.74 38.84
C PHE A 579 19.70 7.96 39.35
N VAL A 580 18.37 7.90 39.52
CA VAL A 580 17.60 9.05 40.05
C VAL A 580 17.93 9.29 41.53
N ARG A 581 18.59 8.33 42.19
CA ARG A 581 19.01 8.44 43.59
C ARG A 581 20.39 9.07 43.75
N ASN A 582 21.12 9.38 42.67
CA ASN A 582 22.41 10.07 42.73
C ASN A 582 22.21 11.60 42.80
N PRO A 583 22.64 12.28 43.89
CA PRO A 583 22.42 13.72 44.08
C PRO A 583 23.09 14.62 43.02
N GLU A 584 24.23 14.23 42.46
CA GLU A 584 24.91 15.03 41.42
C GLU A 584 24.14 15.02 40.11
N ILE A 585 23.57 13.87 39.78
CA ILE A 585 22.73 13.67 38.59
C ILE A 585 21.41 14.42 38.75
N GLU A 586 20.79 14.37 39.93
CA GLU A 586 19.58 15.13 40.23
C GLU A 586 19.82 16.64 40.08
N ARG A 587 20.93 17.15 40.64
CA ARG A 587 21.34 18.56 40.45
C ARG A 587 21.57 18.90 38.98
N PHE A 588 22.23 18.02 38.23
CA PHE A 588 22.42 18.20 36.78
C PHE A 588 21.07 18.24 36.04
N ASN A 589 20.16 17.32 36.36
CA ASN A 589 18.83 17.25 35.78
C ASN A 589 18.05 18.54 36.04
N ASN A 590 17.95 18.96 37.30
CA ASN A 590 17.28 20.20 37.70
C ASN A 590 17.87 21.44 36.99
N LYS A 591 19.18 21.45 36.75
CA LYS A 591 19.86 22.56 36.07
C LYS A 591 19.61 22.61 34.56
N TYR A 592 19.59 21.46 33.87
CA TYR A 592 19.67 21.41 32.40
C TYR A 592 18.45 20.84 31.69
N TYR A 593 17.55 20.13 32.37
CA TYR A 593 16.45 19.40 31.72
C TYR A 593 15.59 20.29 30.80
N ASN A 594 15.10 21.42 31.33
CA ASN A 594 14.29 22.36 30.55
C ASN A 594 15.07 22.96 29.37
N GLN A 595 16.37 23.22 29.55
CA GLN A 595 17.23 23.71 28.47
C GLN A 595 17.39 22.67 27.36
N ILE A 596 17.59 21.40 27.73
CA ILE A 596 17.68 20.27 26.79
C ILE A 596 16.39 20.16 25.96
N LEU A 597 15.21 20.29 26.59
CA LEU A 597 13.93 20.30 25.87
C LEU A 597 13.84 21.43 24.84
N CYS A 598 14.20 22.66 25.25
CA CYS A 598 14.20 23.83 24.37
C CYS A 598 15.17 23.64 23.19
N TYR A 599 16.40 23.21 23.47
CA TYR A 599 17.42 22.95 22.45
C TYR A 599 16.95 21.86 21.47
N LEU A 600 16.42 20.74 21.96
CA LEU A 600 15.89 19.67 21.13
C LEU A 600 14.77 20.16 20.20
N LYS A 601 13.81 20.92 20.72
CA LYS A 601 12.70 21.45 19.92
C LYS A 601 13.22 22.35 18.81
N PHE A 602 14.15 23.26 19.12
CA PHE A 602 14.75 24.17 18.16
C PHE A 602 15.57 23.43 17.08
N PHE A 603 16.55 22.62 17.48
CA PHE A 603 17.44 21.96 16.51
C PHE A 603 16.70 20.95 15.64
N LYS A 604 15.63 20.29 16.14
CA LYS A 604 14.77 19.46 15.29
C LYS A 604 14.04 20.28 14.22
N ARG A 605 13.49 21.45 14.57
CA ARG A 605 12.88 22.35 13.57
C ARG A 605 13.89 22.80 12.53
N LEU A 606 15.03 23.34 12.97
CA LEU A 606 16.11 23.77 12.09
C LEU A 606 16.61 22.64 11.18
N SER A 607 16.76 21.42 11.69
CA SER A 607 17.18 20.28 10.88
C SER A 607 16.16 19.91 9.79
N ASN A 608 14.85 20.02 10.07
CA ASN A 608 13.82 19.76 9.06
C ASN A 608 13.81 20.85 7.99
N SER A 609 13.93 22.12 8.40
CA SER A 609 14.07 23.26 7.48
C SER A 609 15.26 23.08 6.54
N LEU A 610 16.43 22.77 7.09
CA LEU A 610 17.62 22.54 6.26
C LEU A 610 17.49 21.29 5.38
N VAL A 611 16.91 20.19 5.85
CA VAL A 611 16.67 19.04 4.96
C VAL A 611 15.70 19.40 3.82
N ASN A 612 14.64 20.17 4.09
CA ASN A 612 13.77 20.68 3.03
C ASN A 612 14.54 21.53 2.03
N LEU A 613 15.39 22.45 2.51
CA LEU A 613 16.21 23.29 1.65
C LEU A 613 17.20 22.47 0.81
N LEU A 614 17.84 21.44 1.39
CA LEU A 614 18.78 20.58 0.69
C LEU A 614 18.15 19.85 -0.51
N PHE A 615 16.87 19.49 -0.42
CA PHE A 615 16.18 18.80 -1.51
C PHE A 615 15.43 19.76 -2.43
N LEU A 616 14.92 20.88 -1.91
CA LEU A 616 13.89 21.68 -2.58
C LEU A 616 14.35 23.13 -2.82
N ASP A 617 15.66 23.39 -2.81
CA ASP A 617 16.20 24.75 -2.95
C ASP A 617 15.71 25.43 -4.24
N ASP A 618 15.80 24.72 -5.37
CA ASP A 618 15.37 25.25 -6.68
C ASP A 618 13.87 25.61 -6.66
N PHE A 619 13.04 24.78 -6.04
CA PHE A 619 11.61 25.05 -5.88
C PHE A 619 11.36 26.34 -5.07
N TYR A 620 12.17 26.61 -4.04
CA TYR A 620 12.06 27.84 -3.26
C TYR A 620 12.57 29.07 -4.01
N LEU A 621 13.61 28.91 -4.83
CA LEU A 621 14.12 29.98 -5.70
C LEU A 621 13.06 30.38 -6.74
N GLU A 622 12.39 29.41 -7.38
CA GLU A 622 11.28 29.66 -8.31
C GLU A 622 10.09 30.37 -7.64
N SER A 623 9.86 30.09 -6.35
CA SER A 623 8.80 30.71 -5.57
C SER A 623 9.13 32.14 -5.10
N ASN A 624 10.28 32.71 -5.49
CA ASN A 624 10.81 34.00 -5.01
C ASN A 624 10.90 34.10 -3.47
N LEU A 625 11.07 32.96 -2.78
CA LEU A 625 11.26 32.93 -1.33
C LEU A 625 12.75 33.08 -0.98
N ASP A 626 13.08 34.09 -0.17
CA ASP A 626 14.45 34.33 0.28
C ASP A 626 14.77 33.57 1.58
N TYR A 627 15.46 32.44 1.42
CA TYR A 627 16.03 31.64 2.50
C TYR A 627 17.56 31.79 2.63
N TYR A 628 18.12 32.95 2.29
CA TYR A 628 19.56 33.21 2.30
C TYR A 628 20.26 32.85 3.63
N LEU A 629 19.65 33.12 4.79
CA LEU A 629 20.28 32.80 6.08
C LEU A 629 20.38 31.29 6.29
N LEU A 630 19.34 30.53 5.93
CA LEU A 630 19.40 29.07 5.96
C LEU A 630 20.44 28.52 4.98
N ARG A 631 20.56 29.09 3.78
CA ARG A 631 21.59 28.68 2.78
C ARG A 631 23.01 28.86 3.33
N ASN A 632 23.30 30.01 3.96
CA ASN A 632 24.61 30.27 4.55
C ASN A 632 25.01 29.29 5.67
N LEU A 633 24.06 28.56 6.27
CA LEU A 633 24.38 27.53 7.26
C LEU A 633 25.06 26.31 6.61
N PHE A 634 24.79 26.01 5.33
CA PHE A 634 25.50 24.96 4.61
C PHE A 634 26.94 25.32 4.29
N ASP A 635 27.19 26.59 3.95
CA ASP A 635 28.49 27.13 3.54
C ASP A 635 29.41 27.47 4.72
N LEU A 636 28.98 27.21 5.96
CA LEU A 636 29.79 27.32 7.18
C LEU A 636 30.37 28.73 7.45
N LYS A 637 29.78 29.82 6.91
CA LYS A 637 30.13 31.20 7.35
C LYS A 637 29.92 31.42 8.86
N ILE A 638 29.13 30.54 9.47
CA ILE A 638 29.06 30.32 10.90
C ILE A 638 29.80 29.00 11.16
N GLU A 639 31.06 29.03 11.59
CA GLU A 639 31.75 27.80 12.00
C GLU A 639 30.91 27.12 13.11
N PRO A 640 30.34 25.93 12.87
CA PRO A 640 29.77 25.17 13.95
C PRO A 640 30.97 24.74 14.79
N GLN A 641 31.11 25.28 16.00
CA GLN A 641 32.10 24.78 16.95
C GLN A 641 31.96 23.26 16.98
N LYS A 642 33.01 22.52 16.58
CA LYS A 642 33.01 21.05 16.59
C LYS A 642 32.54 20.61 17.98
N VAL A 643 31.32 20.11 18.07
CA VAL A 643 30.82 19.51 19.30
C VAL A 643 31.53 18.17 19.39
N PRO A 644 32.41 17.96 20.38
CA PRO A 644 33.05 16.66 20.53
C PRO A 644 31.96 15.62 20.71
N TYR A 645 31.94 14.64 19.82
CA TYR A 645 30.95 13.58 19.82
C TYR A 645 31.62 12.30 20.31
N LYS A 646 31.08 11.74 21.39
CA LYS A 646 31.27 10.36 21.81
C LYS A 646 29.89 9.71 21.78
N PHE A 647 29.81 8.47 21.32
CA PHE A 647 28.56 7.74 21.35
C PHE A 647 28.11 7.53 22.81
N LEU A 648 26.79 7.54 23.02
CA LEU A 648 26.20 7.39 24.34
C LEU A 648 25.64 5.99 24.51
N ILE A 649 26.40 5.14 25.20
CA ILE A 649 25.85 4.01 25.95
C ILE A 649 25.11 4.59 27.18
N PRO A 650 24.20 3.87 27.91
CA PRO A 650 23.62 4.39 29.14
C PRO A 650 24.72 4.96 30.00
N ARG A 651 24.65 6.28 30.19
CA ARG A 651 25.81 7.05 30.66
C ARG A 651 26.26 6.64 32.07
N PHE A 652 25.42 5.91 32.79
CA PHE A 652 25.50 5.79 34.23
C PHE A 652 25.53 4.33 34.72
N ASP A 653 25.83 3.39 33.83
CA ASP A 653 26.44 2.09 34.18
C ASP A 653 27.97 2.26 34.14
N ILE A 654 28.48 3.13 35.04
CA ILE A 654 29.84 3.71 35.03
C ILE A 654 30.94 2.65 35.05
N ASN A 655 30.65 1.47 35.60
CA ASN A 655 31.66 0.43 35.76
C ASN A 655 31.89 -0.38 34.48
N ASN A 656 30.99 -0.32 33.49
CA ASN A 656 31.02 -1.21 32.32
C ASN A 656 31.31 -0.50 30.99
N TYR A 657 31.16 0.82 30.89
CA TYR A 657 31.27 1.54 29.61
C TYR A 657 31.92 2.93 29.68
N ASN A 658 32.74 3.26 28.68
CA ASN A 658 33.35 4.58 28.50
C ASN A 658 32.28 5.64 28.13
N THR A 659 31.63 6.23 29.13
CA THR A 659 30.60 7.27 28.98
C THR A 659 31.17 8.67 29.21
N PHE A 660 30.38 9.74 29.00
CA PHE A 660 30.83 11.10 29.31
C PHE A 660 30.74 11.39 30.81
N SER A 661 31.79 12.00 31.34
CA SER A 661 31.76 12.63 32.67
C SER A 661 30.80 13.83 32.72
N LEU A 662 30.28 14.17 33.91
CA LEU A 662 29.44 15.36 34.10
C LEU A 662 30.14 16.65 33.66
N ASN A 663 31.46 16.75 33.81
CA ASN A 663 32.25 17.89 33.37
C ASN A 663 32.31 18.02 31.84
N GLU A 664 32.52 16.91 31.13
CA GLU A 664 32.46 16.91 29.66
C GLU A 664 31.06 17.31 29.18
N LEU A 665 30.00 16.81 29.83
CA LEU A 665 28.63 17.16 29.49
C LEU A 665 28.33 18.64 29.72
N ASN A 666 28.78 19.21 30.84
CA ASN A 666 28.66 20.65 31.10
C ASN A 666 29.35 21.48 30.01
N SER A 667 30.55 21.06 29.58
CA SER A 667 31.29 21.71 28.49
C SER A 667 30.53 21.62 27.15
N ILE A 668 30.02 20.44 26.81
CA ILE A 668 29.23 20.22 25.59
C ILE A 668 27.94 21.03 25.59
N LEU A 669 27.17 21.00 26.68
CA LEU A 669 25.94 21.78 26.82
C LEU A 669 26.21 23.29 26.75
N THR A 670 27.36 23.74 27.25
CA THR A 670 27.78 25.15 27.11
C THR A 670 28.04 25.52 25.64
N LYS A 671 28.69 24.64 24.86
CA LYS A 671 28.87 24.85 23.42
C LYS A 671 27.53 24.86 22.67
N ILE A 672 26.65 23.90 22.99
CA ILE A 672 25.30 23.82 22.41
C ILE A 672 24.49 25.08 22.75
N LYS A 673 24.57 25.57 24.00
CA LYS A 673 23.94 26.82 24.42
C LYS A 673 24.44 28.01 23.62
N LYS A 674 25.76 28.14 23.39
CA LYS A 674 26.33 29.23 22.58
C LYS A 674 25.80 29.20 21.15
N LEU A 675 25.78 28.02 20.52
CA LEU A 675 25.22 27.85 19.17
C LEU A 675 23.73 28.17 19.14
N TYR A 676 22.96 27.63 20.09
CA TYR A 676 21.54 27.90 20.25
C TYR A 676 21.28 29.40 20.39
N SER A 677 21.95 30.09 21.31
CA SER A 677 21.75 31.53 21.52
C SER A 677 22.10 32.35 20.28
N ARG A 678 23.15 31.98 19.55
CA ARG A 678 23.52 32.67 18.30
C ARG A 678 22.43 32.52 17.23
N LEU A 679 21.90 31.32 17.02
CA LEU A 679 20.92 31.05 15.96
C LEU A 679 19.50 31.46 16.36
N HIS A 680 19.13 31.25 17.62
CA HIS A 680 17.78 31.52 18.12
C HIS A 680 17.50 33.00 18.30
N ASN A 681 18.52 33.81 18.61
CA ASN A 681 18.36 35.26 18.76
C ASN A 681 18.34 36.02 17.42
N ASP A 682 18.63 35.34 16.31
CA ASP A 682 18.46 35.89 14.97
C ASP A 682 17.00 35.75 14.54
N THR A 683 16.20 36.79 14.79
CA THR A 683 14.76 36.81 14.47
C THR A 683 14.49 36.56 13.00
N SER A 684 15.37 37.01 12.10
CA SER A 684 15.23 36.79 10.66
C SER A 684 15.42 35.32 10.30
N LEU A 685 16.41 34.66 10.89
CA LEU A 685 16.60 33.21 10.73
C LEU A 685 15.40 32.42 11.29
N ILE A 686 14.89 32.79 12.46
CA ILE A 686 13.69 32.17 13.04
C ILE A 686 12.49 32.31 12.11
N ASN A 687 12.27 33.49 11.54
CA ASN A 687 11.20 33.72 10.59
C ASN A 687 11.37 32.84 9.34
N GLN A 688 12.58 32.69 8.80
CA GLN A 688 12.85 31.77 7.68
C GLN A 688 12.56 30.31 8.03
N ILE A 689 12.96 29.84 9.22
CA ILE A 689 12.64 28.49 9.70
C ILE A 689 11.11 28.28 9.76
N ASP A 690 10.40 29.27 10.29
CA ASP A 690 8.96 29.18 10.54
C ASP A 690 8.12 29.29 9.28
N ASP A 691 8.53 30.17 8.37
CA ASP A 691 7.93 30.29 7.04
C ASP A 691 8.08 28.97 6.26
N GLN A 692 9.29 28.41 6.23
CA GLN A 692 9.54 27.15 5.52
C GLN A 692 8.78 25.97 6.13
N MET A 693 8.59 25.95 7.45
CA MET A 693 7.79 24.93 8.14
C MET A 693 6.29 25.11 7.91
N LYS A 694 5.82 26.32 7.54
CA LYS A 694 4.43 26.63 7.18
C LYS A 694 4.11 26.38 5.71
N THR A 695 5.11 26.44 4.81
CA THR A 695 4.98 25.92 3.45
C THR A 695 4.72 24.42 3.51
N ASN A 696 3.48 24.06 3.82
CA ASN A 696 3.00 22.71 3.74
C ASN A 696 3.09 22.33 2.27
N PHE A 697 3.92 21.35 1.96
CA PHE A 697 3.87 20.62 0.69
C PHE A 697 2.60 19.75 0.62
N SER A 698 1.46 20.24 1.12
CA SER A 698 0.17 19.56 1.15
C SER A 698 -0.55 19.68 -0.18
#